data_AF-A0A537J8L9-F1
#
_entry.id   AF-A0A537J8L9-F1
#
_cell.length_a   1.000
_cell.length_b   1.000
_cell.length_c   1.000
_cell.angle_alpha   90.00
_cell.angle_beta   90.00
_cell.angle_gamma   90.00
#
_symmetry.space_group_name_H-M   'P 1'
#
loop_
_entity.id
_entity.type
_entity.pdbx_description
1 polymer ?
#
loop_
_entity_poly.entity_id
_entity_poly.type
_entity_poly.pdbx_seq_one_letter_code
_entity_poly.pdbx_strand_id
1 'polypeptide(L)'
;MKKYLISVLLSYSVSHSQEVLHLQNGAAIRVQGGVELSLQGGITLDNGSGLTNNGIVRLKNNSTSNISNWTDNSAAGALTGTGIVIFNSSNGQNYSGVTNFYTVQVNTSGLNLNNNFTVSNLLNLINGKINTGVYSVFLNNNAASSLLNDAGNAGYANSWTNGNFRRWIASNTSAYDFPVGSSARSNLLQFINNNITGTSYLTAWFGSKPGTDAGLNVTESSTYYTGINNGGVWYLVPNATPSSGNYALQIYFNGFTGLADNKFGILRRPDASSNGADWTIPPGSSLEPNNGAGRKVSDGFARRKQISSFSQLGIGTLANVPNVVACSHPQGFYGNNKGTACYTLNGSSSTVNPTQLMNNAFVSGNSKVFGSIANRRFFTLFRSDINNGNIFKMLPGSGNSQALLVDNVLPYDGAYFSDQSTWSLVPILSGSSQNGKINNQLLSQLIALWFNISTSSTLGPIDLSRDTLVTTAQTACGSGIATGSPAKFGILHNVVSYLNGGNGYANSINGLFQLANDVLGGVNTSISPADAQTAVATINNAFDGCRILTGTIAYVQPGLMTKILNPGQASIESVTQKLLVTAFPNPYDRQFSLRIHSPESGMGVIDFFTANGTKIFEQRQMIIGKIANIVPYKGPHHSGALMYKITIGSYHASGLVIGIN
;
A
#
# COMPACT_ATOMS: atom_id res chain seq x y z
N MET A 1 -32.10 -88.16 17.02
CA MET A 1 -31.88 -87.55 18.36
C MET A 1 -30.64 -86.67 18.25
N LYS A 2 -30.77 -85.36 18.00
CA LYS A 2 -30.90 -84.26 18.97
C LYS A 2 -29.68 -84.09 19.91
N LYS A 3 -28.95 -82.98 19.64
CA LYS A 3 -28.28 -82.06 20.58
C LYS A 3 -26.84 -82.47 21.02
N TYR A 4 -25.87 -81.59 21.25
CA TYR A 4 -25.85 -80.14 21.50
C TYR A 4 -24.59 -79.47 20.91
N LEU A 5 -24.78 -78.27 20.34
CA LEU A 5 -23.74 -77.30 20.03
C LEU A 5 -23.36 -76.58 21.33
N ILE A 6 -22.11 -76.69 21.78
CA ILE A 6 -21.59 -75.89 22.90
C ILE A 6 -21.13 -74.54 22.32
N SER A 7 -21.98 -73.53 22.48
CA SER A 7 -21.64 -72.13 22.23
C SER A 7 -20.88 -71.60 23.44
N VAL A 8 -19.55 -71.48 23.32
CA VAL A 8 -18.74 -70.73 24.27
C VAL A 8 -19.00 -69.23 24.03
N LEU A 9 -19.82 -68.61 24.87
CA LEU A 9 -19.87 -67.16 24.99
C LEU A 9 -18.55 -66.68 25.60
N LEU A 10 -17.63 -66.21 24.76
CA LEU A 10 -16.56 -65.31 25.22
C LEU A 10 -17.18 -63.92 25.40
N SER A 11 -17.59 -63.61 26.63
CA SER A 11 -17.90 -62.24 27.03
C SER A 11 -16.59 -61.45 27.11
N TYR A 12 -16.26 -60.70 26.05
CA TYR A 12 -15.27 -59.63 26.11
C TYR A 12 -15.88 -58.46 26.89
N SER A 13 -15.68 -58.44 28.20
CA SER A 13 -15.85 -57.22 29.01
C SER A 13 -14.68 -56.29 28.72
N VAL A 14 -14.81 -55.45 27.68
CA VAL A 14 -13.92 -54.31 27.49
C VAL A 14 -14.27 -53.25 28.52
N SER A 15 -13.68 -53.36 29.71
CA SER A 15 -13.70 -52.32 30.73
C SER A 15 -12.96 -51.10 30.18
N HIS A 16 -13.68 -50.14 29.61
CA HIS A 16 -13.15 -48.81 29.34
C HIS A 16 -13.75 -47.83 30.33
N SER A 17 -13.10 -47.71 31.48
CA SER A 17 -13.03 -46.45 32.22
C SER A 17 -11.92 -46.59 33.24
N GLN A 18 -11.16 -45.52 33.50
CA GLN A 18 -11.37 -44.87 34.78
C GLN A 18 -10.57 -43.57 34.88
N GLU A 19 -11.34 -42.50 35.06
CA GLU A 19 -10.99 -41.42 35.98
C GLU A 19 -10.18 -42.03 37.14
N VAL A 20 -8.91 -41.65 37.27
CA VAL A 20 -8.05 -42.19 38.33
C VAL A 20 -8.40 -41.57 39.67
N LEU A 21 -8.95 -40.36 39.63
CA LEU A 21 -9.40 -39.66 40.81
C LEU A 21 -10.77 -39.02 40.54
N HIS A 22 -11.79 -39.50 41.25
CA HIS A 22 -13.13 -38.92 41.24
C HIS A 22 -13.45 -38.40 42.64
N LEU A 23 -13.62 -37.08 42.79
CA LEU A 23 -14.08 -36.49 44.05
C LEU A 23 -15.58 -36.26 43.97
N GLN A 24 -16.31 -37.00 44.78
CA GLN A 24 -17.76 -36.91 44.88
C GLN A 24 -18.20 -35.72 45.74
N ASN A 25 -19.49 -35.38 45.69
CA ASN A 25 -20.08 -34.35 46.56
C ASN A 25 -19.74 -34.61 48.04
N GLY A 26 -19.23 -33.59 48.73
CA GLY A 26 -18.81 -33.65 50.12
C GLY A 26 -17.39 -34.19 50.34
N ALA A 27 -16.74 -34.76 49.30
CA ALA A 27 -15.36 -35.20 49.39
C ALA A 27 -14.39 -34.01 49.24
N ALA A 28 -13.33 -34.01 50.05
CA ALA A 28 -12.28 -33.01 49.98
C ALA A 28 -10.88 -33.63 49.98
N ILE A 29 -10.00 -33.16 49.10
CA ILE A 29 -8.58 -33.52 49.07
C ILE A 29 -7.73 -32.26 49.22
N ARG A 30 -6.65 -32.35 50.01
CA ARG A 30 -5.67 -31.29 50.16
C ARG A 30 -4.27 -31.78 49.80
N VAL A 31 -3.68 -31.18 48.78
CA VAL A 31 -2.27 -31.37 48.42
C VAL A 31 -1.46 -30.27 49.09
N GLN A 32 -0.60 -30.65 50.04
CA GLN A 32 0.21 -29.69 50.79
C GLN A 32 1.42 -29.17 49.98
N GLY A 33 1.99 -28.05 50.42
CA GLY A 33 3.23 -27.54 49.84
C GLY A 33 4.36 -28.56 49.94
N GLY A 34 5.15 -28.70 48.87
CA GLY A 34 6.22 -29.70 48.76
C GLY A 34 5.76 -31.11 48.36
N VAL A 35 4.46 -31.36 48.23
CA VAL A 35 3.91 -32.66 47.78
C VAL A 35 3.60 -32.62 46.28
N GLU A 36 3.97 -33.69 45.55
CA GLU A 36 3.48 -33.96 44.20
C GLU A 36 2.47 -35.13 44.21
N LEU A 37 1.23 -34.83 43.81
CA LEU A 37 0.21 -35.81 43.47
C LEU A 37 0.29 -36.12 41.98
N SER A 38 0.92 -37.23 41.60
CA SER A 38 0.97 -37.68 40.21
C SER A 38 -0.13 -38.71 39.93
N LEU A 39 -1.05 -38.36 39.04
CA LEU A 39 -2.16 -39.22 38.60
C LEU A 39 -1.82 -39.79 37.22
N GLN A 40 -1.81 -41.11 37.09
CA GLN A 40 -1.71 -41.77 35.78
C GLN A 40 -3.10 -41.92 35.15
N GLY A 41 -3.82 -40.82 35.02
CA GLY A 41 -5.13 -40.76 34.39
C GLY A 41 -5.79 -39.41 34.62
N GLY A 42 -7.11 -39.37 34.41
CA GLY A 42 -7.89 -38.14 34.55
C GLY A 42 -8.33 -37.85 35.99
N ILE A 43 -8.80 -36.63 36.20
CA ILE A 43 -9.46 -36.20 37.43
C ILE A 43 -10.88 -35.70 37.11
N THR A 44 -11.85 -36.12 37.92
CA THR A 44 -13.23 -35.65 37.87
C THR A 44 -13.65 -35.09 39.23
N LEU A 45 -14.17 -33.87 39.23
CA LEU A 45 -14.62 -33.15 40.42
C LEU A 45 -16.14 -32.94 40.33
N ASP A 46 -16.92 -33.59 41.18
CA ASP A 46 -18.36 -33.41 41.22
C ASP A 46 -18.76 -32.10 41.89
N ASN A 47 -19.99 -31.66 41.63
CA ASN A 47 -20.57 -30.55 42.36
C ASN A 47 -20.61 -30.82 43.87
N GLY A 48 -20.07 -29.89 44.66
CA GLY A 48 -19.91 -30.03 46.11
C GLY A 48 -18.62 -30.74 46.56
N SER A 49 -17.73 -31.14 45.63
CA SER A 49 -16.38 -31.59 45.97
C SER A 49 -15.40 -30.44 46.19
N GLY A 50 -14.26 -30.72 46.83
CA GLY A 50 -13.19 -29.74 47.04
C GLY A 50 -11.79 -30.29 46.82
N LEU A 51 -10.97 -29.60 46.03
CA LEU A 51 -9.55 -29.87 45.86
C LEU A 51 -8.75 -28.63 46.24
N THR A 52 -8.04 -28.66 47.37
CA THR A 52 -7.10 -27.60 47.75
C THR A 52 -5.68 -28.01 47.34
N ASN A 53 -5.12 -27.36 46.33
CA ASN A 53 -3.77 -27.63 45.85
C ASN A 53 -2.81 -26.51 46.25
N ASN A 54 -1.87 -26.80 47.15
CA ASN A 54 -0.73 -25.95 47.48
C ASN A 54 0.62 -26.58 47.06
N GLY A 55 0.59 -27.76 46.43
CA GLY A 55 1.76 -28.48 45.94
C GLY A 55 1.71 -28.59 44.42
N ILE A 56 1.94 -29.79 43.90
CA ILE A 56 1.89 -30.10 42.46
C ILE A 56 0.84 -31.19 42.23
N VAL A 57 -0.05 -30.99 41.26
CA VAL A 57 -0.94 -32.02 40.71
C VAL A 57 -0.54 -32.28 39.28
N ARG A 58 -0.09 -33.49 38.97
CA ARG A 58 0.40 -33.87 37.64
C ARG A 58 -0.48 -34.94 37.01
N LEU A 59 -1.07 -34.63 35.86
CA LEU A 59 -1.86 -35.57 35.07
C LEU A 59 -0.97 -36.21 33.99
N LYS A 60 -0.80 -37.53 34.05
CA LYS A 60 -0.07 -38.36 33.08
C LYS A 60 -0.99 -39.37 32.43
N ASN A 61 -0.73 -39.73 31.18
CA ASN A 61 -1.39 -40.89 30.58
C ASN A 61 -0.91 -42.20 31.23
N ASN A 62 -1.84 -43.14 31.40
CA ASN A 62 -1.52 -44.55 31.62
C ASN A 62 -1.35 -45.25 30.28
N SER A 63 -0.38 -46.16 30.20
CA SER A 63 -0.13 -47.05 29.05
C SER A 63 -1.35 -47.82 28.51
N THR A 64 -2.43 -47.94 29.29
CA THR A 64 -3.59 -48.77 28.96
C THR A 64 -4.80 -47.97 28.46
N SER A 65 -5.11 -46.81 29.07
CA SER A 65 -6.34 -46.05 28.73
C SER A 65 -6.10 -44.80 27.87
N ASN A 66 -4.87 -44.28 27.82
CA ASN A 66 -4.50 -43.04 27.12
C ASN A 66 -5.32 -41.78 27.48
N ILE A 67 -6.15 -41.82 28.53
CA ILE A 67 -7.00 -40.69 28.94
C ILE A 67 -6.47 -40.07 30.24
N SER A 68 -6.17 -38.77 30.20
CA SER A 68 -5.74 -37.98 31.37
C SER A 68 -6.41 -36.62 31.42
N ASN A 69 -7.73 -36.60 31.24
CA ASN A 69 -8.52 -35.36 31.18
C ASN A 69 -8.68 -34.68 32.55
N TRP A 70 -8.94 -33.38 32.53
CA TRP A 70 -9.44 -32.63 33.69
C TRP A 70 -10.91 -32.33 33.48
N THR A 71 -11.77 -32.78 34.39
CA THR A 71 -13.21 -32.55 34.34
C THR A 71 -13.71 -31.99 35.67
N ASP A 72 -14.19 -30.76 35.64
CA ASP A 72 -14.78 -30.09 36.81
C ASP A 72 -16.26 -29.83 36.56
N ASN A 73 -17.09 -30.69 37.16
CA ASN A 73 -18.55 -30.63 37.09
C ASN A 73 -19.14 -29.76 38.23
N SER A 74 -18.30 -29.07 39.02
CA SER A 74 -18.80 -28.18 40.06
C SER A 74 -19.37 -26.89 39.50
N ALA A 75 -20.32 -26.29 40.23
CA ALA A 75 -20.97 -25.07 39.79
C ALA A 75 -20.05 -23.83 39.82
N ALA A 76 -19.06 -23.80 40.72
CA ALA A 76 -18.22 -22.62 41.01
C ALA A 76 -16.71 -22.86 40.88
N GLY A 77 -16.29 -24.08 40.51
CA GLY A 77 -14.90 -24.51 40.49
C GLY A 77 -14.51 -25.17 41.81
N ALA A 78 -14.10 -26.44 41.76
CA ALA A 78 -13.77 -27.20 42.96
C ALA A 78 -12.31 -27.02 43.41
N LEU A 79 -11.46 -26.45 42.54
CA LEU A 79 -10.04 -26.19 42.82
C LEU A 79 -9.83 -24.88 43.59
N THR A 80 -9.06 -24.95 44.66
CA THR A 80 -8.54 -23.80 45.42
C THR A 80 -7.04 -23.97 45.70
N GLY A 81 -6.38 -22.92 46.20
CA GLY A 81 -4.96 -22.94 46.57
C GLY A 81 -4.03 -22.35 45.51
N THR A 82 -2.73 -22.32 45.82
CA THR A 82 -1.69 -21.65 45.02
C THR A 82 -0.70 -22.62 44.35
N GLY A 83 -1.05 -23.89 44.28
CA GLY A 83 -0.23 -24.94 43.70
C GLY A 83 -0.19 -24.94 42.16
N ILE A 84 0.57 -25.89 41.62
CA ILE A 84 0.76 -26.07 40.19
C ILE A 84 -0.11 -27.24 39.71
N VAL A 85 -0.78 -27.06 38.58
CA VAL A 85 -1.37 -28.16 37.80
C VAL A 85 -0.56 -28.38 36.53
N ILE A 86 -0.17 -29.62 36.27
CA ILE A 86 0.66 -29.99 35.12
C ILE A 86 -0.13 -30.96 34.23
N PHE A 87 -0.45 -30.51 33.02
CA PHE A 87 -0.96 -31.35 31.93
C PHE A 87 0.23 -32.00 31.24
N ASN A 88 0.49 -33.29 31.52
CA ASN A 88 1.72 -33.98 31.12
C ASN A 88 1.46 -35.32 30.43
N SER A 89 1.11 -35.32 29.15
CA SER A 89 0.71 -36.54 28.41
C SER A 89 1.34 -36.63 27.03
N SER A 90 1.70 -37.84 26.60
CA SER A 90 2.08 -38.09 25.20
C SER A 90 0.87 -38.12 24.25
N ASN A 91 -0.35 -38.10 24.79
CA ASN A 91 -1.63 -38.09 24.04
C ASN A 91 -2.40 -36.80 24.30
N GLY A 92 -3.40 -36.51 23.47
CA GLY A 92 -4.24 -35.31 23.65
C GLY A 92 -5.01 -35.37 24.96
N GLN A 93 -5.08 -34.26 25.69
CA GLN A 93 -5.89 -34.11 26.89
C GLN A 93 -7.09 -33.21 26.61
N ASN A 94 -8.18 -33.43 27.34
CA ASN A 94 -9.32 -32.52 27.35
C ASN A 94 -9.42 -31.82 28.69
N TYR A 95 -9.81 -30.55 28.65
CA TYR A 95 -10.23 -29.77 29.80
C TYR A 95 -11.72 -29.43 29.67
N SER A 96 -12.48 -29.72 30.72
CA SER A 96 -13.89 -29.37 30.84
C SER A 96 -14.16 -28.82 32.23
N GLY A 97 -15.03 -27.82 32.33
CA GLY A 97 -15.47 -27.25 33.62
C GLY A 97 -15.06 -25.81 33.85
N VAL A 98 -15.33 -25.30 35.06
CA VAL A 98 -15.16 -23.89 35.46
C VAL A 98 -13.95 -23.66 36.38
N THR A 99 -12.97 -24.56 36.34
CA THR A 99 -11.79 -24.49 37.20
C THR A 99 -10.97 -23.23 36.95
N ASN A 100 -10.65 -22.51 38.03
CA ASN A 100 -9.68 -21.42 38.01
C ASN A 100 -8.34 -21.93 38.54
N PHE A 101 -7.36 -22.12 37.64
CA PHE A 101 -6.03 -22.56 38.03
C PHE A 101 -5.20 -21.38 38.55
N TYR A 102 -4.33 -21.64 39.52
CA TYR A 102 -3.33 -20.67 39.94
C TYR A 102 -2.13 -20.68 38.99
N THR A 103 -1.35 -21.76 39.00
CA THR A 103 -0.24 -21.99 38.06
C THR A 103 -0.50 -23.24 37.23
N VAL A 104 -0.24 -23.15 35.92
CA VAL A 104 -0.39 -24.26 34.98
C VAL A 104 0.90 -24.48 34.20
N GLN A 105 1.26 -25.75 34.01
CA GLN A 105 2.22 -26.16 32.99
C GLN A 105 1.53 -27.04 31.93
N VAL A 106 1.74 -26.71 30.66
CA VAL A 106 1.25 -27.49 29.52
C VAL A 106 2.43 -28.17 28.85
N ASN A 107 2.53 -29.49 29.05
CA ASN A 107 3.55 -30.35 28.47
C ASN A 107 2.88 -31.61 27.90
N THR A 108 2.04 -31.42 26.90
CA THR A 108 1.23 -32.49 26.33
C THR A 108 1.34 -32.51 24.81
N SER A 109 0.88 -33.55 24.12
CA SER A 109 0.76 -33.51 22.65
C SER A 109 -0.30 -32.51 22.18
N GLY A 110 -1.27 -32.17 23.04
CA GLY A 110 -2.27 -31.13 22.83
C GLY A 110 -3.29 -31.09 23.95
N LEU A 111 -3.88 -29.91 24.17
CA LEU A 111 -4.94 -29.70 25.15
C LEU A 111 -6.18 -29.13 24.45
N ASN A 112 -7.27 -29.87 24.41
CA ASN A 112 -8.53 -29.42 23.84
C ASN A 112 -9.42 -28.83 24.94
N LEU A 113 -9.95 -27.64 24.68
CA LEU A 113 -10.85 -26.97 25.61
C LEU A 113 -12.30 -27.26 25.26
N ASN A 114 -13.05 -27.73 26.25
CA ASN A 114 -14.51 -27.82 26.22
C ASN A 114 -15.16 -26.74 27.11
N ASN A 115 -14.36 -25.84 27.68
CA ASN A 115 -14.81 -24.65 28.40
C ASN A 115 -13.68 -23.59 28.45
N ASN A 116 -13.96 -22.39 28.95
CA ASN A 116 -12.94 -21.37 29.16
C ASN A 116 -11.88 -21.82 30.17
N PHE A 117 -10.61 -21.64 29.82
CA PHE A 117 -9.46 -22.09 30.61
C PHE A 117 -8.79 -20.91 31.30
N THR A 118 -8.94 -20.79 32.61
CA THR A 118 -8.49 -19.61 33.38
C THR A 118 -7.27 -19.91 34.23
N VAL A 119 -6.24 -19.07 34.12
CA VAL A 119 -5.01 -19.13 34.91
C VAL A 119 -4.78 -17.77 35.58
N SER A 120 -4.65 -17.74 36.91
CA SER A 120 -4.58 -16.51 37.69
C SER A 120 -3.17 -16.05 38.06
N ASN A 121 -2.15 -16.90 37.94
CA ASN A 121 -0.76 -16.54 38.26
C ASN A 121 0.20 -16.76 37.09
N LEU A 122 0.48 -18.02 36.71
CA LEU A 122 1.52 -18.35 35.75
C LEU A 122 1.07 -19.45 34.79
N LEU A 123 1.19 -19.20 33.49
CA LEU A 123 1.06 -20.20 32.44
C LEU A 123 2.43 -20.50 31.86
N ASN A 124 2.92 -21.73 32.00
CA ASN A 124 4.15 -22.20 31.37
C ASN A 124 3.82 -23.15 30.22
N LEU A 125 4.26 -22.81 29.00
CA LEU A 125 4.03 -23.60 27.79
C LEU A 125 5.32 -24.33 27.40
N ILE A 126 5.34 -25.64 27.59
CA ILE A 126 6.52 -26.49 27.34
C ILE A 126 6.37 -27.19 25.99
N ASN A 127 5.26 -27.89 25.81
CA ASN A 127 4.96 -28.64 24.59
C ASN A 127 3.44 -28.77 24.38
N GLY A 128 3.03 -28.84 23.13
CA GLY A 128 1.66 -29.03 22.71
C GLY A 128 0.89 -27.74 22.49
N LYS A 129 -0.03 -27.79 21.54
CA LYS A 129 -0.97 -26.69 21.30
C LYS A 129 -2.21 -26.80 22.17
N ILE A 130 -2.74 -25.66 22.59
CA ILE A 130 -4.06 -25.55 23.22
C ILE A 130 -5.08 -25.25 22.11
N ASN A 131 -6.01 -26.16 21.84
CA ASN A 131 -7.08 -25.96 20.87
C ASN A 131 -8.30 -25.40 21.60
N THR A 132 -8.71 -24.17 21.27
CA THR A 132 -9.78 -23.50 22.03
C THR A 132 -11.16 -23.71 21.43
N GLY A 133 -11.28 -23.99 20.13
CA GLY A 133 -12.57 -23.95 19.44
C GLY A 133 -13.24 -22.58 19.66
N VAL A 134 -14.45 -22.59 20.20
CA VAL A 134 -15.19 -21.36 20.57
C VAL A 134 -14.76 -20.74 21.90
N TYR A 135 -14.00 -21.47 22.73
CA TYR A 135 -13.56 -21.04 24.05
C TYR A 135 -12.31 -20.15 23.97
N SER A 136 -11.85 -19.70 25.13
CA SER A 136 -10.62 -18.91 25.27
C SER A 136 -9.75 -19.39 26.42
N VAL A 137 -8.45 -19.21 26.27
CA VAL A 137 -7.49 -19.26 27.38
C VAL A 137 -7.39 -17.86 27.99
N PHE A 138 -7.58 -17.73 29.30
CA PHE A 138 -7.49 -16.48 30.05
C PHE A 138 -6.28 -16.51 30.98
N LEU A 139 -5.34 -15.60 30.78
CA LEU A 139 -4.23 -15.35 31.70
C LEU A 139 -4.50 -14.06 32.49
N ASN A 140 -5.03 -14.22 33.70
CA ASN A 140 -5.45 -13.15 34.59
C ASN A 140 -4.31 -12.70 35.52
N ASN A 141 -3.13 -12.45 34.94
CA ASN A 141 -2.00 -11.83 35.62
C ASN A 141 -1.32 -10.84 34.66
N ASN A 142 -1.27 -9.57 35.07
CA ASN A 142 -0.79 -8.46 34.26
C ASN A 142 0.74 -8.35 34.17
N ALA A 143 1.50 -9.19 34.87
CA ALA A 143 2.95 -9.24 34.74
C ALA A 143 3.36 -9.82 33.37
N ALA A 144 4.36 -9.23 32.72
CA ALA A 144 4.91 -9.78 31.48
C ALA A 144 5.51 -11.19 31.67
N SER A 145 6.03 -11.49 32.85
CA SER A 145 6.59 -12.78 33.27
C SER A 145 5.53 -13.83 33.66
N SER A 146 4.23 -13.52 33.59
CA SER A 146 3.14 -14.48 33.89
C SER A 146 2.93 -15.54 32.80
N LEU A 147 3.64 -15.41 31.68
CA LEU A 147 3.67 -16.37 30.59
C LEU A 147 5.13 -16.75 30.34
N LEU A 148 5.42 -18.04 30.37
CA LEU A 148 6.74 -18.58 30.12
C LEU A 148 6.69 -19.70 29.09
N ASN A 149 7.85 -19.98 28.52
CA ASN A 149 8.15 -21.16 27.72
C ASN A 149 9.46 -21.78 28.23
N ASP A 150 9.61 -23.09 28.01
CA ASP A 150 10.86 -23.77 28.31
C ASP A 150 11.99 -23.36 27.34
N ALA A 151 13.24 -23.49 27.77
CA ALA A 151 14.42 -23.11 26.98
C ALA A 151 14.48 -23.82 25.61
N GLY A 152 14.01 -25.07 25.53
CA GLY A 152 13.93 -25.84 24.28
C GLY A 152 12.77 -25.45 23.36
N ASN A 153 11.96 -24.46 23.74
CA ASN A 153 10.75 -24.04 23.05
C ASN A 153 10.81 -22.54 22.69
N ALA A 154 11.98 -22.06 22.26
CA ALA A 154 12.17 -20.67 21.87
C ALA A 154 11.13 -20.23 20.81
N GLY A 155 10.56 -19.03 20.99
CA GLY A 155 9.52 -18.51 20.09
C GLY A 155 8.22 -19.32 20.08
N TYR A 156 8.01 -20.19 21.08
CA TYR A 156 6.82 -21.03 21.21
C TYR A 156 6.65 -22.01 20.06
N ALA A 157 7.75 -22.48 19.46
CA ALA A 157 7.76 -23.34 18.28
C ALA A 157 7.01 -24.67 18.47
N ASN A 158 6.97 -25.19 19.70
CA ASN A 158 6.37 -26.48 20.06
C ASN A 158 5.07 -26.34 20.87
N SER A 159 4.71 -25.14 21.33
CA SER A 159 3.47 -24.95 22.11
C SER A 159 2.86 -23.57 21.93
N TRP A 160 1.60 -23.51 21.51
CA TRP A 160 0.89 -22.25 21.27
C TRP A 160 -0.62 -22.47 21.41
N THR A 161 -1.38 -21.38 21.47
CA THR A 161 -2.84 -21.42 21.41
C THR A 161 -3.30 -21.40 19.95
N ASN A 162 -3.96 -22.48 19.52
CA ASN A 162 -4.69 -22.53 18.26
C ASN A 162 -6.14 -22.08 18.50
N GLY A 163 -6.34 -20.76 18.46
CA GLY A 163 -7.60 -20.09 18.77
C GLY A 163 -7.40 -18.87 19.67
N ASN A 164 -8.36 -18.62 20.57
CA ASN A 164 -8.42 -17.37 21.34
C ASN A 164 -7.54 -17.41 22.60
N PHE A 165 -6.57 -16.50 22.68
CA PHE A 165 -5.80 -16.25 23.89
C PHE A 165 -6.05 -14.84 24.41
N ARG A 166 -6.60 -14.72 25.62
CA ARG A 166 -6.83 -13.45 26.31
C ARG A 166 -5.82 -13.26 27.44
N ARG A 167 -5.17 -12.11 27.46
CA ARG A 167 -4.17 -11.75 28.47
C ARG A 167 -4.52 -10.43 29.16
N TRP A 168 -4.39 -10.39 30.48
CA TRP A 168 -4.42 -9.14 31.25
C TRP A 168 -3.10 -8.38 31.01
N ILE A 169 -3.20 -7.10 30.67
CA ILE A 169 -2.09 -6.16 30.54
C ILE A 169 -2.24 -5.00 31.53
N ALA A 170 -1.12 -4.40 31.93
CA ALA A 170 -1.10 -3.15 32.69
C ALA A 170 -0.59 -2.00 31.81
N SER A 171 -0.83 -0.75 32.22
CA SER A 171 -0.17 0.41 31.61
C SER A 171 1.30 0.43 32.03
N ASN A 172 2.20 0.14 31.09
CA ASN A 172 3.64 0.05 31.31
C ASN A 172 4.38 0.04 29.95
N THR A 173 5.68 -0.25 29.98
CA THR A 173 6.55 -0.40 28.80
C THR A 173 6.96 -1.86 28.55
N SER A 174 6.26 -2.82 29.15
CA SER A 174 6.62 -4.24 29.06
C SER A 174 6.21 -4.86 27.71
N ALA A 175 6.91 -5.93 27.33
CA ALA A 175 6.53 -6.77 26.21
C ALA A 175 5.66 -7.95 26.69
N TYR A 176 4.55 -8.17 26.00
CA TYR A 176 3.60 -9.23 26.24
C TYR A 176 3.55 -10.16 25.03
N ASP A 177 4.00 -11.39 25.22
CA ASP A 177 3.84 -12.45 24.22
C ASP A 177 2.39 -12.96 24.16
N PHE A 178 1.94 -13.21 22.94
CA PHE A 178 0.72 -13.92 22.56
C PHE A 178 1.12 -15.08 21.64
N PRO A 179 1.41 -16.26 22.20
CA PRO A 179 1.79 -17.44 21.43
C PRO A 179 0.56 -18.04 20.78
N VAL A 180 0.06 -17.36 19.75
CA VAL A 180 -1.06 -17.82 18.94
C VAL A 180 -0.54 -18.44 17.65
N GLY A 181 -1.33 -19.27 17.00
CA GLY A 181 -0.89 -19.91 15.76
C GLY A 181 -2.00 -20.64 15.04
N SER A 182 -1.61 -21.27 13.95
CA SER A 182 -2.49 -22.14 13.16
C SER A 182 -2.58 -23.54 13.79
N SER A 183 -3.29 -24.45 13.14
CA SER A 183 -3.28 -25.87 13.51
C SER A 183 -1.90 -26.52 13.37
N ALA A 184 -0.98 -25.94 12.60
CA ALA A 184 0.30 -26.56 12.24
C ALA A 184 1.52 -25.92 12.91
N ARG A 185 1.46 -24.63 13.27
CA ARG A 185 2.62 -23.89 13.78
C ARG A 185 2.24 -22.66 14.60
N SER A 186 3.16 -22.23 15.45
CA SER A 186 3.12 -20.94 16.14
C SER A 186 3.42 -19.78 15.20
N ASN A 187 2.62 -18.73 15.31
CA ASN A 187 2.78 -17.44 14.65
C ASN A 187 2.71 -16.37 15.76
N LEU A 188 3.75 -16.34 16.60
CA LEU A 188 3.85 -15.45 17.76
C LEU A 188 3.52 -13.99 17.39
N LEU A 189 2.68 -13.37 18.20
CA LEU A 189 2.53 -11.92 18.25
C LEU A 189 3.12 -11.43 19.57
N GLN A 190 4.07 -10.50 19.49
CA GLN A 190 4.59 -9.80 20.65
C GLN A 190 4.07 -8.35 20.65
N PHE A 191 3.35 -8.00 21.71
CA PHE A 191 2.82 -6.68 21.98
C PHE A 191 3.77 -5.93 22.90
N ILE A 192 4.38 -4.85 22.41
CA ILE A 192 5.33 -4.05 23.19
C ILE A 192 4.62 -2.78 23.60
N ASN A 193 4.20 -2.75 24.85
CA ASN A 193 3.38 -1.66 25.37
C ASN A 193 4.19 -0.36 25.45
N ASN A 194 3.50 0.76 25.31
CA ASN A 194 4.04 2.09 25.60
C ASN A 194 2.96 2.90 26.31
N ASN A 195 2.63 2.44 27.51
CA ASN A 195 1.71 3.05 28.46
C ASN A 195 0.27 3.19 27.93
N ILE A 196 -0.26 2.16 27.26
CA ILE A 196 -1.69 2.12 26.92
C ILE A 196 -2.55 2.21 28.18
N THR A 197 -3.58 3.07 28.12
CA THR A 197 -4.60 3.23 29.16
C THR A 197 -6.00 3.03 28.58
N GLY A 198 -6.98 2.74 29.44
CA GLY A 198 -8.37 2.46 29.04
C GLY A 198 -8.65 1.02 28.61
N THR A 199 -7.60 0.23 28.33
CA THR A 199 -7.67 -1.21 28.03
C THR A 199 -6.94 -2.00 29.11
N SER A 200 -7.49 -3.15 29.50
CA SER A 200 -6.82 -4.06 30.44
C SER A 200 -6.72 -5.48 29.92
N TYR A 201 -7.52 -5.87 28.94
CA TYR A 201 -7.43 -7.19 28.34
C TYR A 201 -7.26 -7.08 26.84
N LEU A 202 -6.34 -7.86 26.30
CA LEU A 202 -6.20 -8.10 24.87
C LEU A 202 -6.50 -9.56 24.59
N THR A 203 -7.36 -9.79 23.60
CA THR A 203 -7.56 -11.12 23.00
C THR A 203 -6.82 -11.17 21.67
N ALA A 204 -5.99 -12.19 21.48
CA ALA A 204 -5.33 -12.46 20.22
C ALA A 204 -5.67 -13.84 19.67
N TRP A 205 -5.68 -13.95 18.34
CA TRP A 205 -5.68 -15.23 17.63
C TRP A 205 -5.05 -15.05 16.24
N PHE A 206 -4.69 -16.16 15.62
CA PHE A 206 -4.14 -16.22 14.27
C PHE A 206 -5.06 -17.04 13.36
N GLY A 207 -5.21 -16.63 12.10
CA GLY A 207 -6.06 -17.32 11.14
C GLY A 207 -5.63 -17.11 9.70
N SER A 208 -6.30 -17.81 8.78
CA SER A 208 -6.15 -17.58 7.34
C SER A 208 -6.56 -16.15 6.97
N LYS A 209 -5.88 -15.54 5.99
CA LYS A 209 -6.28 -14.25 5.45
C LYS A 209 -7.68 -14.33 4.81
N PRO A 210 -8.69 -13.59 5.29
CA PRO A 210 -9.98 -13.55 4.61
C PRO A 210 -9.95 -12.66 3.36
N GLY A 211 -10.64 -13.08 2.30
CA GLY A 211 -10.82 -12.31 1.07
C GLY A 211 -9.60 -12.25 0.15
N THR A 212 -9.60 -11.28 -0.78
CA THR A 212 -8.55 -11.08 -1.79
C THR A 212 -7.86 -9.73 -1.61
N ASP A 213 -6.76 -9.51 -2.34
CA ASP A 213 -6.04 -8.22 -2.37
C ASP A 213 -6.60 -7.26 -3.43
N ALA A 214 -7.74 -7.60 -4.05
CA ALA A 214 -8.39 -6.73 -5.03
C ALA A 214 -8.74 -5.38 -4.39
N GLY A 215 -8.35 -4.28 -5.05
CA GLY A 215 -8.56 -2.92 -4.55
C GLY A 215 -7.54 -2.45 -3.51
N LEU A 216 -6.52 -3.24 -3.17
CA LEU A 216 -5.45 -2.80 -2.28
C LEU A 216 -4.74 -1.57 -2.88
N ASN A 217 -4.85 -0.43 -2.18
CA ASN A 217 -4.26 0.83 -2.62
C ASN A 217 -3.53 1.54 -1.47
N VAL A 218 -2.62 0.82 -0.82
CA VAL A 218 -1.82 1.36 0.29
C VAL A 218 -0.45 1.76 -0.21
N THR A 219 -0.08 3.02 0.02
CA THR A 219 1.25 3.55 -0.33
C THR A 219 1.98 3.95 0.95
N GLU A 220 3.21 3.48 1.13
CA GLU A 220 4.11 3.87 2.21
C GLU A 220 5.32 4.56 1.62
N SER A 221 5.44 5.86 1.93
CA SER A 221 6.40 6.76 1.29
C SER A 221 6.23 6.77 -0.24
N SER A 222 7.22 6.31 -1.01
CA SER A 222 7.19 6.25 -2.48
C SER A 222 6.86 4.84 -3.01
N THR A 223 6.72 3.85 -2.12
CA THR A 223 6.48 2.46 -2.49
C THR A 223 5.05 2.06 -2.12
N TYR A 224 4.41 1.21 -2.91
CA TYR A 224 3.06 0.73 -2.60
C TYR A 224 3.07 -0.74 -2.23
N TYR A 225 2.06 -1.18 -1.49
CA TYR A 225 1.86 -2.57 -1.18
C TYR A 225 1.18 -3.28 -2.35
N THR A 226 1.73 -4.43 -2.74
CA THR A 226 1.29 -5.26 -3.87
C THR A 226 0.33 -6.36 -3.44
N GLY A 227 0.32 -6.70 -2.16
CA GLY A 227 -0.55 -7.71 -1.60
C GLY A 227 -0.35 -7.84 -0.09
N ILE A 228 -1.20 -8.66 0.52
CA ILE A 228 -1.04 -9.12 1.90
C ILE A 228 -0.66 -10.59 1.83
N ASN A 229 0.39 -10.96 2.56
CA ASN A 229 0.93 -12.31 2.52
C ASN A 229 -0.13 -13.35 2.90
N ASN A 230 -0.24 -14.42 2.10
CA ASN A 230 -1.24 -15.47 2.30
C ASN A 230 -0.91 -16.44 3.44
N GLY A 231 0.24 -16.29 4.11
CA GLY A 231 0.60 -17.09 5.28
C GLY A 231 -0.40 -16.96 6.44
N GLY A 232 -1.11 -15.83 6.54
CA GLY A 232 -2.20 -15.61 7.49
C GLY A 232 -2.24 -14.20 8.04
N VAL A 233 -3.14 -13.98 9.01
CA VAL A 233 -3.39 -12.70 9.68
C VAL A 233 -3.55 -12.90 11.17
N TRP A 234 -3.20 -11.86 11.93
CA TRP A 234 -3.41 -11.78 13.37
C TRP A 234 -4.61 -10.91 13.65
N TYR A 235 -5.27 -11.20 14.75
CA TYR A 235 -6.28 -10.34 15.32
C TYR A 235 -5.83 -9.99 16.73
N LEU A 236 -5.96 -8.71 17.08
CA LEU A 236 -5.64 -8.22 18.41
C LEU A 236 -6.77 -7.29 18.83
N VAL A 237 -7.64 -7.77 19.72
CA VAL A 237 -8.90 -7.11 20.08
C VAL A 237 -8.86 -6.72 21.56
N PRO A 238 -9.01 -5.43 21.89
CA PRO A 238 -9.02 -4.97 23.27
C PRO A 238 -10.43 -5.16 23.87
N ASN A 239 -10.52 -5.27 25.19
CA ASN A 239 -11.81 -5.30 25.89
C ASN A 239 -12.53 -3.94 25.89
N ALA A 240 -11.81 -2.86 25.66
CA ALA A 240 -12.31 -1.50 25.56
C ALA A 240 -11.35 -0.67 24.70
N THR A 241 -11.85 0.34 24.01
CA THR A 241 -11.03 1.26 23.21
C THR A 241 -10.02 1.98 24.11
N PRO A 242 -8.72 2.03 23.74
CA PRO A 242 -7.73 2.79 24.49
C PRO A 242 -8.07 4.27 24.57
N SER A 243 -7.83 4.89 25.72
CA SER A 243 -7.98 6.33 25.89
C SER A 243 -6.69 7.11 25.64
N SER A 244 -5.53 6.47 25.80
CA SER A 244 -4.21 7.05 25.52
C SER A 244 -3.15 5.95 25.35
N GLY A 245 -1.93 6.37 25.03
CA GLY A 245 -0.77 5.52 24.81
C GLY A 245 -0.67 4.99 23.38
N ASN A 246 0.40 4.25 23.13
CA ASN A 246 0.60 3.53 21.87
C ASN A 246 1.36 2.23 22.16
N TYR A 247 1.69 1.49 21.12
CA TYR A 247 2.47 0.26 21.23
C TYR A 247 3.25 -0.01 19.96
N ALA A 248 4.18 -0.95 20.05
CA ALA A 248 4.78 -1.59 18.88
C ALA A 248 4.33 -3.05 18.80
N LEU A 249 4.33 -3.58 17.59
CA LEU A 249 4.08 -4.99 17.35
C LEU A 249 5.29 -5.64 16.71
N GLN A 250 5.57 -6.87 17.12
CA GLN A 250 6.33 -7.83 16.33
C GLN A 250 5.42 -9.01 16.01
N ILE A 251 5.22 -9.28 14.73
CA ILE A 251 4.44 -10.43 14.25
C ILE A 251 5.37 -11.39 13.52
N TYR A 252 5.49 -12.61 14.05
CA TYR A 252 6.45 -13.61 13.59
C TYR A 252 5.88 -14.39 12.40
N PHE A 253 6.55 -14.26 11.25
CA PHE A 253 6.08 -14.79 9.98
C PHE A 253 6.53 -16.23 9.71
N ASN A 254 6.62 -17.04 10.76
CA ASN A 254 6.98 -18.46 10.65
C ASN A 254 6.12 -19.15 9.58
N GLY A 255 6.77 -19.73 8.58
CA GLY A 255 6.08 -20.42 7.48
C GLY A 255 5.59 -19.53 6.34
N PHE A 256 5.86 -18.23 6.35
CA PHE A 256 5.53 -17.32 5.26
C PHE A 256 6.61 -17.40 4.19
N THR A 257 6.21 -17.28 2.93
CA THR A 257 7.12 -17.28 1.77
C THR A 257 7.01 -15.95 1.00
N GLY A 258 7.98 -15.66 0.13
CA GLY A 258 7.92 -14.50 -0.77
C GLY A 258 8.18 -13.14 -0.10
N LEU A 259 8.71 -13.13 1.12
CA LEU A 259 9.20 -11.91 1.76
C LEU A 259 10.63 -11.64 1.30
N ALA A 260 10.97 -10.36 1.15
CA ALA A 260 12.33 -9.90 0.84
C ALA A 260 12.70 -8.73 1.75
N ASP A 261 14.00 -8.58 2.04
CA ASP A 261 14.51 -7.55 2.93
C ASP A 261 14.03 -6.16 2.50
N ASN A 262 13.56 -5.39 3.48
CA ASN A 262 13.00 -4.05 3.34
C ASN A 262 11.72 -3.96 2.50
N LYS A 263 11.16 -5.10 2.06
CA LYS A 263 10.00 -5.16 1.17
C LYS A 263 8.74 -5.70 1.85
N PHE A 264 8.62 -5.50 3.15
CA PHE A 264 7.40 -5.83 3.89
C PHE A 264 7.17 -4.89 5.07
N GLY A 265 5.93 -4.86 5.56
CA GLY A 265 5.50 -4.06 6.69
C GLY A 265 4.12 -4.49 7.21
N ILE A 266 3.81 -4.13 8.45
CA ILE A 266 2.51 -4.45 9.06
C ILE A 266 1.44 -3.50 8.52
N LEU A 267 0.34 -4.04 8.02
CA LEU A 267 -0.87 -3.30 7.66
C LEU A 267 -2.02 -3.73 8.56
N ARG A 268 -3.09 -2.93 8.56
CA ARG A 268 -4.29 -3.22 9.33
C ARG A 268 -5.56 -3.02 8.53
N ARG A 269 -6.65 -3.68 8.95
CA ARG A 269 -8.01 -3.39 8.51
C ARG A 269 -9.03 -3.83 9.58
N PRO A 270 -10.31 -3.41 9.51
CA PRO A 270 -11.33 -3.84 10.46
C PRO A 270 -11.48 -5.37 10.52
N ASP A 271 -11.77 -5.91 11.71
CA ASP A 271 -11.76 -7.36 11.98
C ASP A 271 -12.73 -8.17 11.10
N ALA A 272 -13.89 -7.59 10.81
CA ALA A 272 -14.93 -8.21 10.00
C ALA A 272 -14.73 -8.02 8.48
N SER A 273 -13.71 -7.27 8.04
CA SER A 273 -13.50 -6.99 6.63
C SER A 273 -12.82 -8.15 5.89
N SER A 274 -13.30 -8.40 4.68
CA SER A 274 -12.65 -9.25 3.66
C SER A 274 -12.22 -8.46 2.42
N ASN A 275 -12.38 -7.14 2.41
CA ASN A 275 -12.06 -6.30 1.25
C ASN A 275 -10.57 -5.90 1.26
N GLY A 276 -9.92 -5.95 0.10
CA GLY A 276 -8.53 -5.51 -0.07
C GLY A 276 -8.36 -3.99 0.09
N ALA A 277 -9.39 -3.21 -0.23
CA ALA A 277 -9.36 -1.75 -0.12
C ALA A 277 -9.36 -1.23 1.33
N ASP A 278 -9.77 -2.04 2.30
CA ASP A 278 -9.86 -1.63 3.72
C ASP A 278 -8.51 -1.72 4.44
N TRP A 279 -7.50 -2.32 3.80
CA TRP A 279 -6.14 -2.31 4.31
C TRP A 279 -5.60 -0.88 4.32
N THR A 280 -5.01 -0.52 5.45
CA THR A 280 -4.42 0.80 5.69
C THR A 280 -3.14 0.66 6.51
N ILE A 281 -2.27 1.66 6.41
CA ILE A 281 -1.19 1.85 7.39
C ILE A 281 -1.86 2.19 8.72
N PRO A 282 -1.52 1.52 9.84
CA PRO A 282 -2.01 1.92 11.15
C PRO A 282 -1.78 3.43 11.39
N PRO A 283 -2.81 4.22 11.73
CA PRO A 283 -2.68 5.67 11.87
C PRO A 283 -1.59 6.05 12.89
N GLY A 284 -0.78 7.07 12.56
CA GLY A 284 0.29 7.57 13.41
C GLY A 284 1.50 6.64 13.58
N SER A 285 1.50 5.49 12.92
CA SER A 285 2.56 4.49 13.05
C SER A 285 3.72 4.71 12.09
N SER A 286 4.85 4.05 12.35
CA SER A 286 6.03 4.06 11.50
C SER A 286 6.70 2.69 11.39
N LEU A 287 7.28 2.41 10.22
CA LEU A 287 8.23 1.30 10.05
C LEU A 287 9.60 1.68 10.63
N GLU A 288 10.38 0.67 11.00
CA GLU A 288 11.81 0.87 11.23
C GLU A 288 12.52 1.30 9.93
N PRO A 289 13.67 2.00 10.00
CA PRO A 289 14.52 2.25 8.83
C PRO A 289 14.90 0.96 8.10
N ASN A 290 15.31 1.07 6.83
CA ASN A 290 15.78 -0.10 6.09
C ASN A 290 16.95 -0.76 6.84
N ASN A 291 16.96 -2.10 6.86
CA ASN A 291 17.86 -2.97 7.63
C ASN A 291 17.69 -2.90 9.15
N GLY A 292 16.74 -2.09 9.64
CA GLY A 292 16.32 -2.07 11.04
C GLY A 292 15.55 -3.33 11.44
N ALA A 293 15.26 -3.43 12.74
CA ALA A 293 14.59 -4.60 13.31
C ALA A 293 13.23 -4.87 12.65
N GLY A 294 13.00 -6.11 12.21
CA GLY A 294 11.77 -6.52 11.58
C GLY A 294 11.57 -5.93 10.17
N ARG A 295 12.68 -5.53 9.52
CA ARG A 295 12.75 -5.23 8.09
C ARG A 295 13.57 -6.26 7.31
N LYS A 296 14.25 -7.20 7.98
CA LYS A 296 14.97 -8.31 7.32
C LYS A 296 14.23 -9.63 7.50
N VAL A 297 14.25 -10.49 6.48
CA VAL A 297 13.69 -11.84 6.54
C VAL A 297 14.38 -12.65 7.62
N SER A 298 15.69 -12.45 7.81
CA SER A 298 16.49 -13.10 8.86
C SER A 298 16.01 -12.79 10.29
N ASP A 299 15.29 -11.69 10.51
CA ASP A 299 14.80 -11.32 11.84
C ASP A 299 13.61 -12.21 12.26
N GLY A 300 12.94 -12.87 11.31
CA GLY A 300 11.81 -13.77 11.57
C GLY A 300 10.48 -13.10 11.92
N PHE A 301 10.44 -11.78 12.05
CA PHE A 301 9.23 -11.00 12.34
C PHE A 301 9.14 -9.71 11.53
N ALA A 302 7.93 -9.21 11.31
CA ALA A 302 7.69 -7.85 10.88
C ALA A 302 7.46 -6.96 12.10
N ARG A 303 7.99 -5.73 12.07
CA ARG A 303 7.83 -4.75 13.17
C ARG A 303 7.24 -3.43 12.70
N ARG A 304 6.34 -2.87 13.51
CA ARG A 304 5.82 -1.50 13.35
C ARG A 304 5.62 -0.85 14.72
N LYS A 305 5.91 0.45 14.82
CA LYS A 305 5.86 1.24 16.07
C LYS A 305 4.74 2.27 16.06
N GLN A 306 4.43 2.80 17.25
CA GLN A 306 3.49 3.92 17.47
C GLN A 306 2.07 3.63 16.97
N ILE A 307 1.65 2.37 17.08
CA ILE A 307 0.28 1.96 16.79
C ILE A 307 -0.60 2.37 17.98
N SER A 308 -1.73 3.03 17.73
CA SER A 308 -2.66 3.49 18.77
C SER A 308 -4.05 2.85 18.69
N SER A 309 -4.28 2.00 17.70
CA SER A 309 -5.57 1.36 17.44
C SER A 309 -5.40 -0.13 17.22
N PHE A 310 -6.47 -0.89 17.45
CA PHE A 310 -6.50 -2.34 17.40
C PHE A 310 -7.39 -2.82 16.26
N SER A 311 -7.03 -3.95 15.65
CA SER A 311 -7.81 -4.60 14.59
C SER A 311 -7.13 -5.90 14.11
N GLN A 312 -7.55 -6.40 12.94
CA GLN A 312 -6.84 -7.39 12.15
C GLN A 312 -5.56 -6.77 11.57
N LEU A 313 -4.52 -7.59 11.56
CA LEU A 313 -3.16 -7.23 11.20
C LEU A 313 -2.64 -8.25 10.17
N GLY A 314 -1.99 -7.75 9.12
CA GLY A 314 -1.39 -8.57 8.07
C GLY A 314 -0.02 -8.04 7.68
N ILE A 315 0.79 -8.91 7.06
CA ILE A 315 2.07 -8.50 6.50
C ILE A 315 1.86 -8.14 5.04
N GLY A 316 1.94 -6.86 4.72
CA GLY A 316 1.92 -6.40 3.34
C GLY A 316 3.28 -6.58 2.68
N THR A 317 3.29 -6.93 1.40
CA THR A 317 4.49 -6.97 0.55
C THR A 317 4.61 -5.68 -0.25
N LEU A 318 5.71 -4.96 -0.08
CA LEU A 318 5.99 -3.73 -0.82
C LEU A 318 6.45 -4.06 -2.24
N ALA A 319 6.01 -3.25 -3.19
CA ALA A 319 6.48 -3.33 -4.57
C ALA A 319 8.00 -3.20 -4.62
N ASN A 320 8.61 -3.99 -5.49
CA ASN A 320 9.91 -3.64 -6.02
C ASN A 320 9.70 -2.47 -6.97
N VAL A 321 9.67 -1.24 -6.45
CA VAL A 321 9.84 -0.08 -7.32
C VAL A 321 11.24 -0.20 -7.90
N PRO A 322 11.37 -0.35 -9.24
CA PRO A 322 12.67 -0.41 -9.87
C PRO A 322 13.40 0.90 -9.60
N ASN A 323 14.61 0.84 -9.04
CA ASN A 323 15.50 2.00 -8.94
C ASN A 323 16.11 2.28 -10.32
N VAL A 324 15.25 2.66 -11.26
CA VAL A 324 15.59 2.78 -12.68
C VAL A 324 16.06 4.18 -12.96
N VAL A 325 17.31 4.28 -13.39
CA VAL A 325 17.84 5.47 -14.04
C VAL A 325 17.26 5.51 -15.46
N ALA A 326 16.55 6.58 -15.79
CA ALA A 326 16.12 6.85 -17.15
C ALA A 326 16.35 8.32 -17.48
N CYS A 327 16.67 8.61 -18.73
CA CYS A 327 16.96 9.94 -19.22
C CYS A 327 15.86 10.41 -20.17
N SER A 328 15.26 11.54 -19.84
CA SER A 328 14.44 12.29 -20.78
C SER A 328 14.91 13.74 -20.82
N HIS A 329 14.49 14.45 -21.86
CA HIS A 329 14.62 15.89 -21.98
C HIS A 329 13.37 16.47 -22.64
N PRO A 330 12.91 17.67 -22.22
CA PRO A 330 11.76 18.33 -22.82
C PRO A 330 12.07 18.78 -24.25
N GLN A 331 11.04 18.99 -25.07
CA GLN A 331 11.22 19.52 -26.43
C GLN A 331 12.01 20.84 -26.50
N GLY A 332 11.98 21.66 -25.43
CA GLY A 332 12.76 22.89 -25.34
C GLY A 332 14.28 22.66 -25.30
N PHE A 333 14.73 21.53 -24.76
CA PHE A 333 16.13 21.12 -24.81
C PHE A 333 16.55 20.79 -26.25
N TYR A 334 15.75 19.98 -26.96
CA TYR A 334 16.03 19.59 -28.34
C TYR A 334 15.95 20.76 -29.34
N GLY A 335 15.25 21.84 -28.98
CA GLY A 335 15.24 23.11 -29.72
C GLY A 335 16.41 24.05 -29.41
N ASN A 336 17.29 23.74 -28.45
CA ASN A 336 18.38 24.61 -28.03
C ASN A 336 19.76 24.00 -28.34
N ASN A 337 20.46 24.54 -29.35
CA ASN A 337 21.77 24.05 -29.77
C ASN A 337 22.91 24.21 -28.75
N LYS A 338 22.72 25.01 -27.68
CA LYS A 338 23.73 25.22 -26.62
C LYS A 338 23.48 24.36 -25.38
N GLY A 339 22.44 23.53 -25.37
CA GLY A 339 22.13 22.65 -24.26
C GLY A 339 23.22 21.61 -24.02
N THR A 340 23.22 21.01 -22.83
CA THR A 340 23.99 19.79 -22.54
C THR A 340 23.09 18.76 -21.89
N ALA A 341 23.30 17.50 -22.25
CA ALA A 341 22.53 16.37 -21.74
C ALA A 341 23.47 15.31 -21.17
N CYS A 342 22.98 14.62 -20.15
CA CYS A 342 23.64 13.42 -19.66
C CYS A 342 23.30 12.25 -20.58
N TYR A 343 24.32 11.54 -21.04
CA TYR A 343 24.18 10.41 -21.94
C TYR A 343 25.04 9.25 -21.47
N THR A 344 24.43 8.07 -21.34
CA THR A 344 25.12 6.85 -20.90
C THR A 344 25.05 5.82 -22.01
N LEU A 345 26.22 5.34 -22.44
CA LEU A 345 26.36 4.29 -23.42
C LEU A 345 27.34 3.24 -22.90
N ASN A 346 26.95 1.97 -22.92
CA ASN A 346 27.77 0.84 -22.46
C ASN A 346 28.37 1.04 -21.04
N GLY A 347 27.57 1.60 -20.13
CA GLY A 347 27.98 1.86 -18.74
C GLY A 347 28.92 3.05 -18.55
N SER A 348 29.28 3.76 -19.62
CA SER A 348 30.06 5.00 -19.55
C SER A 348 29.16 6.21 -19.74
N SER A 349 29.17 7.12 -18.77
CA SER A 349 28.36 8.33 -18.78
C SER A 349 29.19 9.54 -19.19
N SER A 350 28.61 10.37 -20.04
CA SER A 350 29.24 11.57 -20.59
C SER A 350 28.22 12.68 -20.77
N THR A 351 28.69 13.91 -20.85
CA THR A 351 27.87 15.06 -21.21
C THR A 351 27.98 15.30 -22.70
N VAL A 352 26.86 15.28 -23.42
CA VAL A 352 26.80 15.48 -24.87
C VAL A 352 25.93 16.69 -25.22
N ASN A 353 26.15 17.27 -26.40
CA ASN A 353 25.26 18.32 -26.91
C ASN A 353 23.99 17.71 -27.56
N PRO A 354 22.90 18.50 -27.73
CA PRO A 354 21.66 18.03 -28.32
C PRO A 354 21.83 17.44 -29.73
N THR A 355 22.69 18.01 -30.58
CA THR A 355 22.95 17.50 -31.93
C THR A 355 23.49 16.07 -31.91
N GLN A 356 24.44 15.78 -31.02
CA GLN A 356 25.00 14.45 -30.83
C GLN A 356 23.97 13.49 -30.25
N LEU A 357 23.21 13.92 -29.24
CA LEU A 357 22.16 13.08 -28.64
C LEU A 357 21.07 12.70 -29.67
N MET A 358 20.59 13.67 -30.45
CA MET A 358 19.61 13.42 -31.52
C MET A 358 20.18 12.51 -32.60
N ASN A 359 21.45 12.66 -32.97
CA ASN A 359 22.11 11.76 -33.91
C ASN A 359 22.23 10.32 -33.38
N ASN A 360 22.47 10.15 -32.07
CA ASN A 360 22.57 8.84 -31.44
C ASN A 360 21.22 8.10 -31.41
N ALA A 361 20.09 8.81 -31.50
CA ALA A 361 18.77 8.17 -31.62
C ALA A 361 18.58 7.43 -32.96
N PHE A 362 19.34 7.81 -34.00
CA PHE A 362 19.35 7.13 -35.29
C PHE A 362 20.33 5.95 -35.27
N VAL A 363 19.91 4.83 -34.67
CA VAL A 363 20.76 3.62 -34.52
C VAL A 363 21.14 3.02 -35.88
N SER A 364 20.18 2.85 -36.81
CA SER A 364 20.44 2.22 -38.13
C SER A 364 19.57 2.77 -39.26
N GLY A 365 19.22 4.06 -39.22
CA GLY A 365 18.36 4.69 -40.22
C GLY A 365 18.70 6.15 -40.49
N ASN A 366 18.19 6.68 -41.60
CA ASN A 366 18.36 8.09 -41.98
C ASN A 366 17.09 8.92 -41.79
N SER A 367 15.97 8.30 -41.38
CA SER A 367 14.71 8.97 -41.15
C SER A 367 13.85 8.25 -40.09
N LYS A 368 12.90 9.00 -39.52
CA LYS A 368 11.88 8.49 -38.61
C LYS A 368 10.52 9.07 -39.01
N VAL A 369 9.55 8.19 -39.20
CA VAL A 369 8.15 8.56 -39.48
C VAL A 369 7.38 8.69 -38.17
N PHE A 370 6.56 9.73 -38.09
CA PHE A 370 5.59 10.02 -37.03
C PHE A 370 4.20 10.11 -37.63
N GLY A 371 3.20 9.50 -37.00
CA GLY A 371 1.84 9.36 -37.53
C GLY A 371 1.63 8.04 -38.28
N SER A 372 0.69 8.03 -39.23
CA SER A 372 0.26 6.82 -39.96
C SER A 372 0.36 7.00 -41.48
N ILE A 373 1.21 6.16 -42.09
CA ILE A 373 1.34 6.06 -43.55
C ILE A 373 0.03 5.53 -44.16
N ALA A 374 -0.60 4.54 -43.53
CA ALA A 374 -1.84 3.94 -44.01
C ALA A 374 -2.99 4.96 -44.09
N ASN A 375 -3.04 5.90 -43.14
CA ASN A 375 -4.00 7.00 -43.14
C ASN A 375 -3.53 8.24 -43.93
N ARG A 376 -2.32 8.21 -44.51
CA ARG A 376 -1.68 9.35 -45.20
C ARG A 376 -1.57 10.59 -44.32
N ARG A 377 -1.41 10.38 -43.01
CA ARG A 377 -1.30 11.43 -41.99
C ARG A 377 0.03 11.25 -41.25
N PHE A 378 1.13 11.65 -41.88
CA PHE A 378 2.45 11.41 -41.32
C PHE A 378 3.47 12.53 -41.63
N PHE A 379 4.45 12.63 -40.73
CA PHE A 379 5.61 13.50 -40.81
C PHE A 379 6.88 12.65 -40.81
N THR A 380 7.81 12.94 -41.70
CA THR A 380 9.12 12.27 -41.76
C THR A 380 10.21 13.22 -41.29
N LEU A 381 10.85 12.88 -40.18
CA LEU A 381 12.04 13.56 -39.69
C LEU A 381 13.28 12.89 -40.29
N PHE A 382 14.13 13.65 -40.99
CA PHE A 382 15.37 13.12 -41.53
C PHE A 382 16.57 13.44 -40.64
N ARG A 383 17.58 12.57 -40.66
CA ARG A 383 18.85 12.81 -39.96
C ARG A 383 19.56 14.08 -40.48
N SER A 384 19.38 14.41 -41.76
CA SER A 384 19.85 15.66 -42.36
C SER A 384 19.24 16.90 -41.70
N ASP A 385 18.02 16.82 -41.15
CA ASP A 385 17.41 17.94 -40.44
C ASP A 385 18.13 18.28 -39.13
N ILE A 386 18.79 17.30 -38.52
CA ILE A 386 19.63 17.50 -37.33
C ILE A 386 20.98 18.09 -37.77
N ASN A 387 21.63 17.46 -38.75
CA ASN A 387 22.98 17.86 -39.18
C ASN A 387 23.01 19.26 -39.78
N ASN A 388 21.93 19.67 -40.46
CA ASN A 388 21.80 21.01 -41.05
C ASN A 388 21.19 22.03 -40.08
N GLY A 389 20.89 21.63 -38.83
CA GLY A 389 20.32 22.50 -37.80
C GLY A 389 18.85 22.90 -38.02
N ASN A 390 18.15 22.28 -38.98
CA ASN A 390 16.73 22.53 -39.21
C ASN A 390 15.86 22.15 -38.01
N ILE A 391 16.24 21.12 -37.25
CA ILE A 391 15.50 20.69 -36.05
C ILE A 391 15.38 21.81 -35.00
N PHE A 392 16.35 22.72 -34.93
CA PHE A 392 16.31 23.88 -34.03
C PHE A 392 15.36 24.98 -34.50
N LYS A 393 14.93 24.95 -35.76
CA LYS A 393 13.84 25.79 -36.28
C LYS A 393 12.48 25.17 -35.97
N MET A 394 12.42 23.84 -35.93
CA MET A 394 11.19 23.07 -35.68
C MET A 394 10.75 23.07 -34.22
N LEU A 395 11.71 22.94 -33.29
CA LEU A 395 11.47 22.78 -31.85
C LEU A 395 11.90 24.01 -31.03
N PRO A 396 11.24 24.30 -29.89
CA PRO A 396 10.02 23.64 -29.40
C PRO A 396 8.80 24.01 -30.25
N GLY A 397 7.87 23.07 -30.44
CA GLY A 397 6.65 23.30 -31.19
C GLY A 397 5.67 24.24 -30.46
N SER A 398 4.70 24.77 -31.20
CA SER A 398 3.59 25.60 -30.73
C SER A 398 2.23 25.05 -31.18
N GLY A 399 1.15 25.81 -30.95
CA GLY A 399 -0.17 25.51 -31.52
C GLY A 399 -0.99 24.47 -30.74
N ASN A 400 -2.12 24.08 -31.33
CA ASN A 400 -3.00 23.06 -30.77
C ASN A 400 -2.53 21.66 -31.14
N SER A 401 -2.72 20.71 -30.23
CA SER A 401 -2.53 19.29 -30.51
C SER A 401 -3.68 18.79 -31.40
N GLN A 402 -3.34 18.18 -32.53
CA GLN A 402 -4.32 17.62 -33.48
C GLN A 402 -3.68 16.48 -34.28
N ALA A 403 -4.51 15.62 -34.87
CA ALA A 403 -4.04 14.68 -35.88
C ALA A 403 -3.49 15.46 -37.10
N LEU A 404 -2.48 14.90 -37.76
CA LEU A 404 -1.90 15.50 -38.98
C LEU A 404 -2.94 15.50 -40.09
N LEU A 405 -2.89 16.47 -41.01
CA LEU A 405 -3.83 16.50 -42.14
C LEU A 405 -3.53 15.35 -43.12
N VAL A 406 -4.55 14.97 -43.89
CA VAL A 406 -4.44 13.92 -44.91
C VAL A 406 -3.68 14.46 -46.10
N ASP A 407 -2.63 13.75 -46.51
CA ASP A 407 -1.98 13.96 -47.79
C ASP A 407 -2.88 13.44 -48.92
N ASN A 408 -3.39 14.38 -49.72
CA ASN A 408 -4.24 14.10 -50.87
C ASN A 408 -3.49 14.21 -52.21
N VAL A 409 -2.18 14.43 -52.18
CA VAL A 409 -1.36 14.62 -53.38
C VAL A 409 -0.46 13.40 -53.61
N LEU A 410 -0.58 12.75 -54.76
CA LEU A 410 0.28 11.62 -55.12
C LEU A 410 1.74 12.10 -55.31
N PRO A 411 2.75 11.35 -54.82
CA PRO A 411 2.69 9.95 -54.38
C PRO A 411 2.39 9.68 -52.88
N TYR A 412 1.80 10.64 -52.15
CA TYR A 412 1.48 10.56 -50.72
C TYR A 412 2.70 10.39 -49.80
N ASP A 413 3.71 11.24 -49.99
CA ASP A 413 4.97 11.20 -49.25
C ASP A 413 4.88 11.81 -47.84
N GLY A 414 3.71 12.34 -47.47
CA GLY A 414 3.51 13.02 -46.21
C GLY A 414 4.32 14.31 -46.14
N ALA A 415 4.49 14.86 -44.94
CA ALA A 415 5.26 16.09 -44.76
C ALA A 415 6.69 15.82 -44.30
N TYR A 416 7.62 16.65 -44.77
CA TYR A 416 8.99 16.68 -44.27
C TYR A 416 9.57 18.09 -44.46
N PHE A 417 10.59 18.42 -43.67
CA PHE A 417 10.98 19.83 -43.52
C PHE A 417 11.56 20.45 -44.79
N SER A 418 12.33 19.72 -45.58
CA SER A 418 12.98 20.26 -46.79
C SER A 418 12.00 20.58 -47.94
N ASP A 419 10.78 20.05 -47.91
CA ASP A 419 9.74 20.36 -48.89
C ASP A 419 8.65 21.25 -48.29
N GLN A 420 8.78 22.56 -48.53
CA GLN A 420 7.83 23.56 -48.05
C GLN A 420 6.42 23.40 -48.62
N SER A 421 6.25 22.71 -49.75
CA SER A 421 4.92 22.49 -50.33
C SER A 421 4.05 21.58 -49.44
N THR A 422 4.68 20.74 -48.62
CA THR A 422 4.02 19.80 -47.70
C THR A 422 3.76 20.37 -46.30
N TRP A 423 4.26 21.58 -45.98
CA TRP A 423 4.19 22.18 -44.64
C TRP A 423 2.76 22.48 -44.16
N SER A 424 1.79 22.53 -45.06
CA SER A 424 0.37 22.65 -44.68
C SER A 424 -0.15 21.38 -44.00
N LEU A 425 0.38 20.20 -44.36
CA LEU A 425 -0.07 18.90 -43.86
C LEU A 425 0.28 18.68 -42.38
N VAL A 426 1.42 19.24 -41.98
CA VAL A 426 1.94 19.26 -40.62
C VAL A 426 2.21 20.73 -40.34
N PRO A 427 1.26 21.48 -39.76
CA PRO A 427 1.26 22.95 -39.78
C PRO A 427 2.63 23.53 -39.38
N ILE A 428 3.53 23.75 -40.33
CA ILE A 428 4.83 24.37 -40.09
C ILE A 428 4.66 25.82 -40.52
N LEU A 429 5.02 26.74 -39.62
CA LEU A 429 4.80 28.16 -39.85
C LEU A 429 5.70 28.65 -41.00
N SER A 430 5.10 29.24 -42.02
CA SER A 430 5.79 29.94 -43.11
C SER A 430 5.68 31.46 -42.95
N GLY A 431 6.74 32.20 -43.29
CA GLY A 431 6.68 33.66 -43.49
C GLY A 431 6.68 34.56 -42.24
N SER A 432 7.17 34.10 -41.09
CA SER A 432 7.30 34.94 -39.87
C SER A 432 8.65 34.74 -39.16
N SER A 433 8.88 35.42 -38.02
CA SER A 433 10.03 35.15 -37.13
C SER A 433 10.04 33.71 -36.57
N GLN A 434 8.96 32.95 -36.77
CA GLN A 434 8.81 31.55 -36.41
C GLN A 434 8.89 30.62 -37.63
N ASN A 435 9.47 31.07 -38.75
CA ASN A 435 9.57 30.29 -39.99
C ASN A 435 10.25 28.92 -39.75
N GLY A 436 9.58 27.83 -40.12
CA GLY A 436 10.05 26.46 -39.91
C GLY A 436 9.62 25.82 -38.59
N LYS A 437 8.89 26.53 -37.73
CA LYS A 437 8.42 25.99 -36.45
C LYS A 437 7.21 25.08 -36.62
N ILE A 438 7.24 23.93 -35.95
CA ILE A 438 6.10 23.01 -35.90
C ILE A 438 4.98 23.64 -35.05
N ASN A 439 3.80 23.81 -35.64
CA ASN A 439 2.59 24.32 -34.98
C ASN A 439 1.63 23.18 -34.59
N ASN A 440 2.20 22.11 -34.01
CA ASN A 440 1.47 21.00 -33.42
C ASN A 440 2.25 20.46 -32.19
N GLN A 441 1.70 20.69 -31.00
CA GLN A 441 2.32 20.29 -29.73
C GLN A 441 2.44 18.77 -29.55
N LEU A 442 1.50 17.98 -30.08
CA LEU A 442 1.58 16.52 -29.99
C LEU A 442 2.78 16.01 -30.78
N LEU A 443 2.94 16.45 -32.03
CA LEU A 443 4.08 16.05 -32.86
C LEU A 443 5.42 16.43 -32.22
N SER A 444 5.55 17.68 -31.75
CA SER A 444 6.82 18.15 -31.19
C SER A 444 7.21 17.42 -29.89
N GLN A 445 6.23 17.12 -29.03
CA GLN A 445 6.45 16.31 -27.83
C GLN A 445 6.75 14.85 -28.17
N LEU A 446 6.12 14.30 -29.21
CA LEU A 446 6.34 12.93 -29.65
C LEU A 446 7.73 12.75 -30.28
N ILE A 447 8.23 13.73 -31.04
CA ILE A 447 9.62 13.77 -31.53
C ILE A 447 10.59 13.74 -30.34
N ALA A 448 10.36 14.60 -29.33
CA ALA A 448 11.20 14.62 -28.13
C ALA A 448 11.16 13.28 -27.38
N LEU A 449 9.99 12.67 -27.22
CA LEU A 449 9.86 11.36 -26.58
C LEU A 449 10.58 10.27 -27.38
N TRP A 450 10.50 10.30 -28.71
CA TRP A 450 11.23 9.36 -29.55
C TRP A 450 12.75 9.46 -29.37
N PHE A 451 13.30 10.68 -29.33
CA PHE A 451 14.72 10.86 -29.00
C PHE A 451 15.06 10.28 -27.62
N ASN A 452 14.23 10.56 -26.62
CA ASN A 452 14.42 10.09 -25.25
C ASN A 452 14.42 8.55 -25.16
N ILE A 453 13.41 7.87 -25.71
CA ILE A 453 13.35 6.39 -25.66
C ILE A 453 14.46 5.73 -26.50
N SER A 454 14.90 6.38 -27.58
CA SER A 454 15.96 5.84 -28.44
C SER A 454 17.35 6.00 -27.83
N THR A 455 17.54 6.99 -26.96
CA THR A 455 18.82 7.28 -26.29
C THR A 455 18.90 6.80 -24.84
N SER A 456 17.76 6.44 -24.24
CA SER A 456 17.65 5.85 -22.91
C SER A 456 16.89 4.52 -23.00
N SER A 457 17.61 3.41 -23.15
CA SER A 457 17.02 2.07 -23.29
C SER A 457 16.13 1.65 -22.11
N THR A 458 16.36 2.23 -20.93
CA THR A 458 15.58 2.00 -19.72
C THR A 458 14.26 2.78 -19.67
N LEU A 459 14.08 3.81 -20.50
CA LEU A 459 12.91 4.70 -20.44
C LEU A 459 11.66 4.00 -21.00
N GLY A 460 11.76 3.48 -22.22
CA GLY A 460 10.62 2.86 -22.92
C GLY A 460 9.90 1.75 -22.12
N PRO A 461 10.63 0.83 -21.44
CA PRO A 461 10.02 -0.25 -20.65
C PRO A 461 9.37 0.15 -19.34
N ILE A 462 9.47 1.40 -18.88
CA ILE A 462 8.90 1.82 -17.59
C ILE A 462 7.38 1.63 -17.60
N ASP A 463 6.90 0.90 -16.59
CA ASP A 463 5.49 0.58 -16.38
C ASP A 463 4.67 1.82 -16.01
N LEU A 464 3.52 1.96 -16.67
CA LEU A 464 2.54 3.03 -16.48
C LEU A 464 1.23 2.49 -15.90
N SER A 465 1.26 1.42 -15.10
CA SER A 465 0.05 0.87 -14.46
C SER A 465 -0.58 1.82 -13.42
N ARG A 466 0.16 2.86 -13.00
CA ARG A 466 -0.23 3.85 -11.99
C ARG A 466 -0.03 5.26 -12.52
N ASP A 467 -0.86 6.18 -12.05
CA ASP A 467 -1.00 7.53 -12.65
C ASP A 467 0.12 8.51 -12.34
N THR A 468 0.87 8.33 -11.26
CA THR A 468 1.90 9.29 -10.87
C THR A 468 3.26 8.63 -10.76
N LEU A 469 4.23 9.18 -11.47
CA LEU A 469 5.63 8.82 -11.34
C LEU A 469 6.29 9.68 -10.26
N VAL A 470 7.08 9.06 -9.39
CA VAL A 470 7.89 9.75 -8.38
C VAL A 470 9.35 9.58 -8.75
N THR A 471 10.02 10.69 -9.09
CA THR A 471 11.41 10.65 -9.54
C THR A 471 12.31 11.57 -8.71
N THR A 472 13.55 11.15 -8.49
CA THR A 472 14.54 11.87 -7.70
C THR A 472 15.75 12.22 -8.59
N ALA A 473 16.36 13.39 -8.38
CA ALA A 473 17.54 13.80 -9.14
C ALA A 473 18.74 12.89 -8.81
N GLN A 474 19.76 12.88 -9.68
CA GLN A 474 21.03 12.20 -9.42
C GLN A 474 22.07 13.16 -8.84
N THR A 475 23.05 12.63 -8.09
CA THR A 475 24.19 13.42 -7.60
C THR A 475 25.08 13.96 -8.72
N ALA A 476 25.23 13.21 -9.81
CA ALA A 476 25.98 13.59 -11.01
C ALA A 476 25.46 12.81 -12.22
N CYS A 477 25.83 13.23 -13.43
CA CYS A 477 25.46 12.51 -14.66
C CYS A 477 25.93 11.05 -14.59
N GLY A 478 24.96 10.12 -14.65
CA GLY A 478 25.24 8.69 -14.65
C GLY A 478 25.59 8.08 -13.29
N SER A 479 25.50 8.84 -12.19
CA SER A 479 25.86 8.32 -10.88
C SER A 479 24.92 7.22 -10.40
N GLY A 480 23.65 7.26 -10.83
CA GLY A 480 22.61 6.37 -10.35
C GLY A 480 22.30 6.50 -8.85
N ILE A 481 22.82 7.56 -8.20
CA ILE A 481 22.64 7.83 -6.77
C ILE A 481 21.66 8.99 -6.62
N ALA A 482 20.54 8.73 -5.95
CA ALA A 482 19.49 9.72 -5.73
C ALA A 482 19.95 10.84 -4.77
N THR A 483 19.59 12.08 -5.09
CA THR A 483 19.84 13.27 -4.26
C THR A 483 18.65 14.23 -4.27
N GLY A 484 18.47 14.94 -3.16
CA GLY A 484 17.41 15.93 -2.97
C GLY A 484 16.00 15.33 -2.81
N SER A 485 14.99 16.19 -2.89
CA SER A 485 13.59 15.82 -2.67
C SER A 485 12.98 15.14 -3.91
N PRO A 486 12.17 14.06 -3.73
CA PRO A 486 11.44 13.45 -4.84
C PRO A 486 10.40 14.42 -5.44
N ALA A 487 10.28 14.38 -6.77
CA ALA A 487 9.28 15.13 -7.52
C ALA A 487 8.19 14.17 -8.05
N LYS A 488 6.95 14.67 -8.15
CA LYS A 488 5.78 13.89 -8.57
C LYS A 488 5.29 14.38 -9.93
N PHE A 489 5.04 13.44 -10.85
CA PHE A 489 4.61 13.71 -12.22
C PHE A 489 3.34 12.90 -12.51
N GLY A 490 2.19 13.59 -12.53
CA GLY A 490 0.89 12.99 -12.81
C GLY A 490 0.63 12.86 -14.30
N ILE A 491 0.29 11.65 -14.73
CA ILE A 491 -0.20 11.30 -16.05
C ILE A 491 -1.73 11.33 -15.99
N LEU A 492 -2.38 11.78 -17.06
CA LEU A 492 -3.83 11.85 -17.09
C LEU A 492 -4.46 10.46 -16.96
N HIS A 493 -5.41 10.33 -16.03
CA HIS A 493 -6.02 9.05 -15.68
C HIS A 493 -6.73 8.36 -16.86
N ASN A 494 -7.36 9.13 -17.74
CA ASN A 494 -8.02 8.57 -18.92
C ASN A 494 -7.03 7.90 -19.88
N VAL A 495 -5.81 8.44 -20.03
CA VAL A 495 -4.75 7.85 -20.83
C VAL A 495 -4.22 6.58 -20.18
N VAL A 496 -3.94 6.61 -18.87
CA VAL A 496 -3.46 5.44 -18.12
C VAL A 496 -4.48 4.30 -18.13
N SER A 497 -5.75 4.62 -17.89
CA SER A 497 -6.85 3.65 -17.95
C SER A 497 -6.99 3.04 -19.33
N TYR A 498 -6.80 3.84 -20.39
CA TYR A 498 -6.86 3.33 -21.76
C TYR A 498 -5.70 2.37 -22.09
N LEU A 499 -4.48 2.68 -21.67
CA LEU A 499 -3.32 1.79 -21.81
C LEU A 499 -3.53 0.47 -21.06
N ASN A 500 -4.08 0.53 -19.85
CA ASN A 500 -4.30 -0.64 -19.00
C ASN A 500 -5.55 -1.45 -19.38
N GLY A 501 -6.42 -0.91 -20.24
CA GLY A 501 -7.71 -1.51 -20.62
C GLY A 501 -7.65 -2.59 -21.71
N GLY A 502 -6.46 -3.03 -22.13
CA GLY A 502 -6.31 -4.06 -23.17
C GLY A 502 -6.56 -3.57 -24.60
N ASN A 503 -6.46 -2.26 -24.86
CA ASN A 503 -6.74 -1.65 -26.17
C ASN A 503 -5.62 -1.83 -27.23
N GLY A 504 -4.79 -2.88 -27.11
CA GLY A 504 -3.71 -3.18 -28.05
C GLY A 504 -2.40 -2.43 -27.81
N TYR A 505 -2.27 -1.68 -26.71
CA TYR A 505 -1.04 -0.98 -26.31
C TYR A 505 -0.49 -1.58 -25.03
N ALA A 506 0.83 -1.64 -24.88
CA ALA A 506 1.45 -2.04 -23.62
C ALA A 506 1.24 -0.97 -22.54
N ASN A 507 1.14 -1.38 -21.27
CA ASN A 507 1.12 -0.51 -20.10
C ASN A 507 2.50 0.09 -19.78
N SER A 508 3.16 0.69 -20.77
CA SER A 508 4.52 1.24 -20.64
C SER A 508 4.68 2.55 -21.40
N ILE A 509 5.81 3.24 -21.22
CA ILE A 509 6.17 4.42 -22.01
C ILE A 509 6.23 4.10 -23.51
N ASN A 510 6.70 2.90 -23.90
CA ASN A 510 6.64 2.44 -25.30
C ASN A 510 5.20 2.35 -25.82
N GLY A 511 4.27 1.85 -25.00
CA GLY A 511 2.86 1.81 -25.35
C GLY A 511 2.23 3.21 -25.44
N LEU A 512 2.61 4.13 -24.56
CA LEU A 512 2.20 5.54 -24.65
C LEU A 512 2.73 6.21 -25.92
N PHE A 513 3.99 5.95 -26.30
CA PHE A 513 4.56 6.44 -27.55
C PHE A 513 3.76 5.95 -28.76
N GLN A 514 3.43 4.65 -28.80
CA GLN A 514 2.62 4.08 -29.87
C GLN A 514 1.21 4.68 -29.90
N LEU A 515 0.53 4.76 -28.75
CA LEU A 515 -0.79 5.39 -28.64
C LEU A 515 -0.79 6.83 -29.15
N ALA A 516 0.17 7.63 -28.70
CA ALA A 516 0.29 9.02 -29.12
C ALA A 516 0.61 9.15 -30.62
N ASN A 517 1.41 8.24 -31.18
CA ASN A 517 1.68 8.17 -32.60
C ASN A 517 0.42 7.82 -33.43
N ASP A 518 -0.40 6.90 -32.92
CA ASP A 518 -1.65 6.49 -33.56
C ASP A 518 -2.72 7.59 -33.46
N VAL A 519 -2.78 8.33 -32.36
CA VAL A 519 -3.61 9.55 -32.23
C VAL A 519 -3.16 10.61 -33.23
N LEU A 520 -1.84 10.82 -33.37
CA LEU A 520 -1.26 11.78 -34.31
C LEU A 520 -1.58 11.41 -35.78
N GLY A 521 -1.57 10.12 -36.10
CA GLY A 521 -1.93 9.58 -37.43
C GLY A 521 -3.44 9.43 -37.66
N GLY A 522 -4.29 9.83 -36.71
CA GLY A 522 -5.74 9.69 -36.80
C GLY A 522 -6.25 8.24 -36.80
N VAL A 523 -5.44 7.28 -36.32
CA VAL A 523 -5.82 5.87 -36.14
C VAL A 523 -6.64 5.72 -34.86
N ASN A 524 -6.19 6.35 -33.77
CA ASN A 524 -6.91 6.36 -32.50
C ASN A 524 -7.62 7.70 -32.29
N THR A 525 -8.93 7.66 -32.11
CA THR A 525 -9.77 8.83 -31.84
C THR A 525 -10.42 8.82 -30.46
N SER A 526 -10.21 7.75 -29.68
CA SER A 526 -10.77 7.58 -28.33
C SER A 526 -10.04 8.44 -27.30
N ILE A 527 -8.75 8.68 -27.51
CA ILE A 527 -7.95 9.62 -26.71
C ILE A 527 -7.78 10.91 -27.50
N SER A 528 -8.05 12.05 -26.85
CA SER A 528 -7.88 13.34 -27.50
C SER A 528 -6.40 13.64 -27.76
N PRO A 529 -6.05 14.32 -28.88
CA PRO A 529 -4.67 14.74 -29.13
C PRO A 529 -4.07 15.59 -28.01
N ALA A 530 -4.89 16.39 -27.30
CA ALA A 530 -4.46 17.20 -26.17
C ALA A 530 -4.08 16.35 -24.94
N ASP A 531 -4.86 15.30 -24.64
CA ASP A 531 -4.56 14.39 -23.53
C ASP A 531 -3.32 13.55 -23.81
N ALA A 532 -3.21 13.01 -25.03
CA ALA A 532 -2.01 12.30 -25.48
C ALA A 532 -0.77 13.19 -25.37
N GLN A 533 -0.87 14.45 -25.83
CA GLN A 533 0.23 15.41 -25.74
C GLN A 533 0.61 15.71 -24.29
N THR A 534 -0.37 15.88 -23.41
CA THR A 534 -0.12 16.13 -21.98
C THR A 534 0.61 14.96 -21.35
N ALA A 535 0.17 13.73 -21.60
CA ALA A 535 0.81 12.52 -21.09
C ALA A 535 2.26 12.39 -21.60
N VAL A 536 2.49 12.58 -22.90
CA VAL A 536 3.85 12.54 -23.49
C VAL A 536 4.73 13.63 -22.91
N ALA A 537 4.20 14.85 -22.74
CA ALA A 537 4.93 15.96 -22.11
C ALA A 537 5.29 15.64 -20.65
N THR A 538 4.37 15.05 -19.87
CA THR A 538 4.67 14.61 -18.50
C THR A 538 5.86 13.66 -18.50
N ILE A 539 5.91 12.67 -19.39
CA ILE A 539 7.05 11.74 -19.47
C ILE A 539 8.35 12.44 -19.85
N ASN A 540 8.33 13.34 -20.85
CA ASN A 540 9.51 14.09 -21.26
C ASN A 540 10.11 14.94 -20.11
N ASN A 541 9.30 15.34 -19.14
CA ASN A 541 9.74 16.10 -17.96
C ASN A 541 10.03 15.21 -16.74
N ALA A 542 9.38 14.05 -16.60
CA ALA A 542 9.47 13.21 -15.40
C ALA A 542 10.89 12.69 -15.14
N PHE A 543 11.66 12.50 -16.21
CA PHE A 543 13.04 12.00 -16.17
C PHE A 543 14.06 13.05 -16.63
N ASP A 544 13.69 14.33 -16.61
CA ASP A 544 14.57 15.41 -17.08
C ASP A 544 15.88 15.48 -16.30
N GLY A 545 17.00 15.40 -17.02
CA GLY A 545 18.33 15.32 -16.41
C GLY A 545 18.66 13.95 -15.82
N CYS A 546 18.14 12.88 -16.43
CA CYS A 546 18.38 11.49 -16.01
C CYS A 546 17.86 11.17 -14.61
N ARG A 547 16.64 11.55 -14.25
CA ARG A 547 16.12 11.28 -12.90
C ARG A 547 15.95 9.76 -12.65
N ILE A 548 15.90 9.39 -11.39
CA ILE A 548 15.72 8.00 -10.94
C ILE A 548 14.26 7.79 -10.58
N LEU A 549 13.61 6.76 -11.13
CA LEU A 549 12.29 6.34 -10.66
C LEU A 549 12.43 5.76 -9.25
N THR A 550 11.80 6.42 -8.27
CA THR A 550 11.86 6.02 -6.86
C THR A 550 10.49 5.68 -6.29
N GLY A 551 9.41 5.88 -7.06
CA GLY A 551 8.06 5.47 -6.70
C GLY A 551 7.04 5.60 -7.80
N THR A 552 5.89 4.96 -7.59
CA THR A 552 4.68 5.21 -8.39
C THR A 552 3.45 5.25 -7.46
N ILE A 553 2.47 6.09 -7.79
CA ILE A 553 1.26 6.30 -6.98
C ILE A 553 0.05 6.12 -7.92
N ALA A 554 -0.93 5.30 -7.53
CA ALA A 554 -2.14 5.12 -8.32
C ALA A 554 -3.00 6.38 -8.31
N TYR A 555 -3.88 6.46 -9.28
CA TYR A 555 -5.02 7.34 -9.18
C TYR A 555 -5.75 7.14 -7.86
N VAL A 556 -6.00 8.22 -7.14
CA VAL A 556 -7.01 8.22 -6.10
C VAL A 556 -8.17 9.00 -6.69
N GLN A 557 -9.25 8.30 -7.04
CA GLN A 557 -10.49 8.99 -7.39
C GLN A 557 -10.86 9.87 -6.19
N PRO A 558 -11.20 11.15 -6.37
CA PRO A 558 -12.06 11.83 -5.40
C PRO A 558 -13.32 10.97 -5.29
N GLY A 559 -13.53 10.32 -4.14
CA GLY A 559 -14.46 9.19 -4.02
C GLY A 559 -15.81 9.41 -4.68
N LEU A 560 -16.19 8.48 -5.57
CA LEU A 560 -17.57 8.31 -6.02
C LEU A 560 -18.38 7.73 -4.86
N MET A 561 -19.15 8.58 -4.17
CA MET A 561 -20.23 8.11 -3.30
C MET A 561 -21.39 7.62 -4.16
N THR A 562 -21.47 6.31 -4.39
CA THR A 562 -22.72 5.66 -4.80
C THR A 562 -23.73 5.78 -3.68
N LYS A 563 -24.71 6.67 -3.85
CA LYS A 563 -25.82 6.89 -2.92
C LYS A 563 -26.78 5.69 -3.01
N ILE A 564 -26.59 4.68 -2.15
CA ILE A 564 -27.67 3.76 -1.79
C ILE A 564 -28.57 4.56 -0.85
N LEU A 565 -29.78 4.87 -1.32
CA LEU A 565 -30.81 5.54 -0.53
C LEU A 565 -31.33 4.57 0.53
N ASN A 566 -30.84 4.69 1.77
CA ASN A 566 -31.60 4.28 2.95
C ASN A 566 -32.05 5.56 3.68
N PRO A 567 -33.36 5.80 3.84
CA PRO A 567 -33.88 7.01 4.46
C PRO A 567 -33.75 6.90 5.97
N GLY A 568 -32.82 7.66 6.55
CA GLY A 568 -32.72 7.78 8.00
C GLY A 568 -31.41 8.39 8.45
N GLN A 569 -31.49 9.66 8.85
CA GLN A 569 -30.49 10.43 9.62
C GLN A 569 -29.29 10.97 8.82
N ALA A 570 -29.53 12.15 8.27
CA ALA A 570 -28.53 13.04 7.72
C ALA A 570 -27.61 13.61 8.82
N SER A 571 -26.30 13.34 8.70
CA SER A 571 -25.26 14.28 9.10
C SER A 571 -24.56 14.71 7.81
N ILE A 572 -24.61 16.01 7.51
CA ILE A 572 -24.12 16.60 6.27
C ILE A 572 -22.64 16.89 6.45
N GLU A 573 -21.76 16.05 5.91
CA GLU A 573 -20.38 16.44 5.59
C GLU A 573 -20.30 16.77 4.10
N SER A 574 -19.96 18.02 3.80
CA SER A 574 -19.98 18.62 2.48
C SER A 574 -18.73 18.23 1.68
N VAL A 575 -18.94 17.63 0.50
CA VAL A 575 -17.89 17.55 -0.54
C VAL A 575 -17.61 18.99 -0.99
N THR A 576 -16.52 19.58 -0.52
CA THR A 576 -16.16 20.94 -0.89
C THR A 576 -15.60 20.94 -2.31
N GLN A 577 -16.46 21.22 -3.29
CA GLN A 577 -16.00 21.61 -4.61
C GLN A 577 -15.16 22.90 -4.45
N LYS A 578 -13.99 23.00 -5.07
CA LYS A 578 -13.09 24.15 -4.86
C LYS A 578 -12.95 24.95 -6.16
N LEU A 579 -13.05 26.26 -6.05
CA LEU A 579 -12.71 27.21 -7.11
C LEU A 579 -11.20 27.20 -7.33
N LEU A 580 -10.76 26.84 -8.55
CA LEU A 580 -9.34 26.80 -8.92
C LEU A 580 -9.02 27.97 -9.85
N VAL A 581 -8.04 28.79 -9.48
CA VAL A 581 -7.60 29.93 -10.29
C VAL A 581 -6.08 29.96 -10.38
N THR A 582 -5.57 30.07 -11.60
CA THR A 582 -4.12 30.22 -11.88
C THR A 582 -3.88 31.40 -12.82
N ALA A 583 -2.92 32.25 -12.50
CA ALA A 583 -2.50 33.36 -13.37
C ALA A 583 -1.47 32.89 -14.42
N PHE A 584 -1.58 33.40 -15.64
CA PHE A 584 -0.63 33.11 -16.73
C PHE A 584 -0.52 34.29 -17.73
N PRO A 585 0.67 34.62 -18.22
CA PRO A 585 1.97 34.22 -17.66
C PRO A 585 2.16 34.76 -16.23
N ASN A 586 2.94 34.05 -15.42
CA ASN A 586 3.35 34.48 -14.08
C ASN A 586 4.79 33.98 -13.84
N PRO A 587 5.82 34.86 -13.87
CA PRO A 587 5.74 36.32 -13.91
C PRO A 587 5.18 36.90 -15.23
N TYR A 588 4.66 38.13 -15.20
CA TYR A 588 4.16 38.85 -16.37
C TYR A 588 4.97 40.12 -16.64
N ASP A 589 5.16 40.44 -17.92
CA ASP A 589 5.75 41.70 -18.38
C ASP A 589 4.65 42.77 -18.49
N ARG A 590 3.83 42.74 -19.54
CA ARG A 590 2.78 43.76 -19.76
C ARG A 590 1.37 43.36 -19.36
N GLN A 591 1.02 42.09 -19.51
CA GLN A 591 -0.34 41.58 -19.33
C GLN A 591 -0.33 40.16 -18.79
N PHE A 592 -1.36 39.81 -18.00
CA PHE A 592 -1.64 38.45 -17.57
C PHE A 592 -3.14 38.15 -17.67
N SER A 593 -3.47 36.87 -17.66
CA SER A 593 -4.84 36.37 -17.60
C SER A 593 -5.00 35.40 -16.43
N LEU A 594 -6.21 35.31 -15.89
CA LEU A 594 -6.58 34.29 -14.92
C LEU A 594 -7.29 33.15 -15.65
N ARG A 595 -6.80 31.92 -15.46
CA ARG A 595 -7.52 30.69 -15.84
C ARG A 595 -8.36 30.27 -14.65
N ILE A 596 -9.67 30.37 -14.77
CA ILE A 596 -10.65 30.14 -13.70
C ILE A 596 -11.44 28.88 -14.02
N HIS A 597 -11.43 27.91 -13.11
CA HIS A 597 -12.30 26.73 -13.14
C HIS A 597 -13.24 26.79 -11.93
N SER A 598 -14.49 27.17 -12.20
CA SER A 598 -15.52 27.30 -11.16
C SER A 598 -16.40 26.05 -11.11
N PRO A 599 -16.80 25.58 -9.92
CA PRO A 599 -17.81 24.53 -9.79
C PRO A 599 -19.20 24.95 -10.30
N GLU A 600 -19.52 26.24 -10.20
CA GLU A 600 -20.80 26.82 -10.60
C GLU A 600 -20.65 27.97 -11.61
N SER A 601 -21.68 28.15 -12.44
CA SER A 601 -21.78 29.33 -13.31
C SER A 601 -22.28 30.51 -12.50
N GLY A 602 -21.67 31.68 -12.66
CA GLY A 602 -22.09 32.88 -11.96
C GLY A 602 -21.26 34.11 -12.31
N MET A 603 -21.69 35.26 -11.79
CA MET A 603 -20.90 36.49 -11.87
C MET A 603 -19.69 36.37 -10.94
N GLY A 604 -18.49 36.29 -11.52
CA GLY A 604 -17.24 36.33 -10.79
C GLY A 604 -16.81 37.76 -10.53
N VAL A 605 -16.60 38.10 -9.25
CA VAL A 605 -15.98 39.36 -8.82
C VAL A 605 -14.51 39.09 -8.54
N ILE A 606 -13.61 39.80 -9.22
CA ILE A 606 -12.16 39.65 -9.10
C ILE A 606 -11.58 40.96 -8.58
N ASP A 607 -11.08 40.93 -7.36
CA ASP A 607 -10.38 42.04 -6.72
C ASP A 607 -8.88 41.84 -6.81
N PHE A 608 -8.16 42.91 -7.13
CA PHE A 608 -6.70 42.96 -7.14
C PHE A 608 -6.19 43.90 -6.06
N PHE A 609 -5.13 43.47 -5.36
CA PHE A 609 -4.50 44.19 -4.26
C PHE A 609 -2.99 44.29 -4.49
N THR A 610 -2.37 45.35 -3.98
CA THR A 610 -0.92 45.42 -3.84
C THR A 610 -0.44 44.45 -2.75
N ALA A 611 0.88 44.17 -2.69
CA ALA A 611 1.50 43.38 -1.61
C ALA A 611 1.20 43.92 -0.20
N ASN A 612 0.89 45.22 -0.08
CA ASN A 612 0.54 45.87 1.19
C ASN A 612 -0.97 45.81 1.52
N GLY A 613 -1.78 45.12 0.70
CA GLY A 613 -3.21 44.91 0.94
C GLY A 613 -4.12 46.03 0.44
N THR A 614 -3.61 47.03 -0.27
CA THR A 614 -4.44 48.10 -0.88
C THR A 614 -5.13 47.57 -2.13
N LYS A 615 -6.46 47.66 -2.22
CA LYS A 615 -7.23 47.30 -3.43
C LYS A 615 -6.94 48.31 -4.55
N ILE A 616 -6.56 47.82 -5.72
CA ILE A 616 -6.17 48.62 -6.89
C ILE A 616 -7.16 48.52 -8.05
N PHE A 617 -7.87 47.40 -8.18
CA PHE A 617 -8.77 47.17 -9.30
C PHE A 617 -9.81 46.10 -8.96
N GLU A 618 -11.03 46.28 -9.46
CA GLU A 618 -12.10 45.27 -9.44
C GLU A 618 -12.57 45.04 -10.87
N GLN A 619 -12.76 43.78 -11.25
CA GLN A 619 -13.42 43.43 -12.51
C GLN A 619 -14.46 42.34 -12.29
N ARG A 620 -15.55 42.43 -13.05
CA ARG A 620 -16.67 41.48 -13.02
C ARG A 620 -16.78 40.77 -14.36
N GLN A 621 -16.88 39.45 -14.32
CA GLN A 621 -16.96 38.61 -15.51
C GLN A 621 -17.95 37.47 -15.28
N MET A 622 -18.82 37.21 -16.26
CA MET A 622 -19.61 35.98 -16.26
C MET A 622 -18.68 34.78 -16.42
N ILE A 623 -18.69 33.87 -15.44
CA ILE A 623 -17.93 32.63 -15.44
C ILE A 623 -18.89 31.48 -15.67
N ILE A 624 -18.57 30.64 -16.66
CA ILE A 624 -19.33 29.41 -16.93
C ILE A 624 -18.70 28.28 -16.10
N GLY A 625 -19.50 27.63 -15.27
CA GLY A 625 -19.05 26.53 -14.42
C GLY A 625 -18.59 25.32 -15.24
N LYS A 626 -17.75 24.48 -14.62
CA LYS A 626 -17.23 23.22 -15.17
C LYS A 626 -16.37 23.34 -16.44
N ILE A 627 -16.04 24.55 -16.87
CA ILE A 627 -15.11 24.82 -17.97
C ILE A 627 -14.04 25.83 -17.55
N ALA A 628 -12.93 25.84 -18.28
CA ALA A 628 -11.86 26.83 -18.09
C ALA A 628 -12.29 28.18 -18.68
N ASN A 629 -12.38 29.21 -17.85
CA ASN A 629 -12.63 30.58 -18.28
C ASN A 629 -11.31 31.34 -18.27
N ILE A 630 -10.97 31.99 -19.38
CA ILE A 630 -9.77 32.84 -19.46
C ILE A 630 -10.22 34.29 -19.34
N VAL A 631 -9.77 34.96 -18.27
CA VAL A 631 -10.14 36.34 -17.97
C VAL A 631 -8.88 37.21 -17.96
N PRO A 632 -8.67 38.04 -19.00
CA PRO A 632 -7.56 39.00 -19.04
C PRO A 632 -7.67 40.01 -17.90
N TYR A 633 -6.54 40.41 -17.33
CA TYR A 633 -6.48 41.55 -16.42
C TYR A 633 -6.66 42.86 -17.20
N LYS A 634 -7.65 43.67 -16.80
CA LYS A 634 -7.98 44.96 -17.44
C LYS A 634 -7.57 46.19 -16.61
N GLY A 635 -6.86 45.99 -15.50
CA GLY A 635 -6.47 47.07 -14.61
C GLY A 635 -5.18 47.78 -15.06
N PRO A 636 -4.76 48.82 -14.32
CA PRO A 636 -3.53 49.56 -14.61
C PRO A 636 -2.30 48.65 -14.53
N HIS A 637 -1.30 48.92 -15.36
CA HIS A 637 -0.04 48.19 -15.29
C HIS A 637 0.62 48.39 -13.92
N HIS A 638 1.08 47.29 -13.32
CA HIS A 638 1.78 47.30 -12.05
C HIS A 638 3.09 46.54 -12.19
N SER A 639 4.20 47.24 -11.95
CA SER A 639 5.50 46.66 -11.68
C SER A 639 5.53 46.14 -10.24
N GLY A 640 5.67 44.83 -10.04
CA GLY A 640 5.70 44.19 -8.73
C GLY A 640 4.57 43.18 -8.48
N ALA A 641 4.49 42.68 -7.24
CA ALA A 641 3.58 41.61 -6.84
C ALA A 641 2.14 42.10 -6.64
N LEU A 642 1.20 41.48 -7.33
CA LEU A 642 -0.24 41.65 -7.16
C LEU A 642 -0.87 40.42 -6.51
N MET A 643 -1.75 40.63 -5.54
CA MET A 643 -2.62 39.58 -5.01
C MET A 643 -3.99 39.69 -5.65
N TYR A 644 -4.59 38.57 -6.06
CA TYR A 644 -5.99 38.54 -6.49
C TYR A 644 -6.86 37.76 -5.51
N LYS A 645 -8.12 38.18 -5.40
CA LYS A 645 -9.19 37.45 -4.73
C LYS A 645 -10.37 37.36 -5.70
N ILE A 646 -10.82 36.15 -6.00
CA ILE A 646 -12.02 35.90 -6.79
C ILE A 646 -13.13 35.36 -5.91
N THR A 647 -14.36 35.78 -6.19
CA THR A 647 -15.58 35.26 -5.56
C THR A 647 -16.61 34.93 -6.64
N ILE A 648 -17.15 33.71 -6.63
CA ILE A 648 -18.22 33.25 -7.52
C ILE A 648 -19.22 32.50 -6.65
N GLY A 649 -20.42 33.08 -6.49
CA GLY A 649 -21.44 32.59 -5.55
C GLY A 649 -20.87 32.36 -4.15
N SER A 650 -20.83 31.11 -3.69
CA SER A 650 -20.28 30.76 -2.36
C SER A 650 -18.77 30.47 -2.36
N TYR A 651 -18.15 30.35 -3.53
CA TYR A 651 -16.75 29.95 -3.68
C TYR A 651 -15.82 31.15 -3.77
N HIS A 652 -14.65 31.01 -3.17
CA HIS A 652 -13.58 32.01 -3.20
C HIS A 652 -12.22 31.36 -3.45
N ALA A 653 -11.34 32.08 -4.13
CA ALA A 653 -9.95 31.69 -4.33
C ALA A 653 -9.05 32.92 -4.38
N SER A 654 -7.80 32.77 -3.97
CA SER A 654 -6.80 33.83 -4.01
C SER A 654 -5.48 33.32 -4.56
N GLY A 655 -4.65 34.24 -5.03
CA GLY A 655 -3.31 33.91 -5.52
C GLY A 655 -2.46 35.14 -5.74
N LEU A 656 -1.22 34.90 -6.16
CA LEU A 656 -0.21 35.93 -6.39
C LEU A 656 0.20 35.94 -7.86
N VAL A 657 0.36 37.13 -8.43
CA VAL A 657 0.93 37.36 -9.76
C VAL A 657 2.10 38.32 -9.63
N ILE A 658 3.22 38.00 -10.26
CA ILE A 658 4.46 38.78 -10.16
C ILE A 658 4.67 39.56 -11.46
N GLY A 659 4.62 40.88 -11.40
CA GLY A 659 5.04 41.74 -12.51
C GLY A 659 6.56 41.91 -12.53
N ILE A 660 7.18 41.66 -13.68
CA ILE A 660 8.59 42.00 -13.94
C ILE A 660 8.65 43.34 -14.69
N ASN A 661 9.68 44.14 -14.38
CA ASN A 661 9.86 45.49 -14.95
C ASN A 661 10.12 45.49 -16.45
#